data_AF-K2AKW7-F1
#
_entry.id   AF-K2AKW7-F1
#
_cell.length_a   1.000
_cell.length_b   1.000
_cell.length_c   1.000
_cell.angle_alpha   90.00
_cell.angle_beta   90.00
_cell.angle_gamma   90.00
#
_symmetry.space_group_name_H-M   'P 1'
#
loop_
_entity.id
_entity.type
_entity.pdbx_description
1 polymer ?
#
loop_
_entity_poly.entity_id
_entity_poly.type
_entity_poly.pdbx_seq_one_letter_code
_entity_poly.pdbx_strand_id
1 'polypeptide(L)'
;GACLDKVQAATEEGEVFFNKILPTLKDVSNSDLNIIVKKFHTLFLQIQLYGDFTYYMSEALLNQKLAQALEARLGLGSKDIQNIMGVLSNFDHLSFLEREKLELAKIAISGDSLAIEIHIARWRHKTFDYWGPITPDQEFHDRFQEYQKDKQKTADIVKKLSEYHKEQTERKNAIIEKFNLSDEIVLLGKLVSQVGFLNDAKKYGVTRFTYLFDMVLDEISLRFGQEKELLYYYMANEIEEMVENGTVISNEKINKRMQWNVLVFENGENSENITDLESRISQDLKKFLSLEKNPANNSKGAGVVCSGLPASSGEYTGVVVTMFSHNDINKAKEGMVLVSPKTTVDFITAMYKSGAVVTDYGGLTSHPAIVAREMGIPAVVGTGDATRRFHDGDVVRVDGERGVVSLLDNKTANFSKYTFAWQEKSSFMIIEANVRACQKSISEIFNVNFRDIIFFYRDNQAYFYFSNEDIARWEEEGKKFLKANYLNKFLIYTKQIKEKFYKVIENINGSKLSSLSNEEILHLFDNYFSVVTDAAGIYLGSTPEAMFATDRELKKILQKCVPKEKLDEVYATICAPSEIDFIQQEKIDWLVLMKKKKVTKEELIKHANKYAANFFNTYSVTITLDYLQQRKKNTDIDELKKEVIRIKNQVRSSGHKRTVVLNKLPKQAGKLSQIIATQAVERLSLKNCWQGAEFLAIELFIEISRRAKIDIEKLFMAYGAGDIRNFLQKGNKLSNEEIENRKDALVFKIDAEKEKIISGKQAQADIETFFEGQNLNDMEHVRGMSATNVSVVGRAYVMLVEGIAEFAQASKKFQKGDILITTMTSPNMMLLFEKVGGVVTNEGGVCSHAAVVSRELNKPCVVGTHNATRFFKTGDYVYIDAASGEVRKVDKEFYNKNRYLLNETRGQKQNILQYVRPQISHHPAKKSLIMNFAEISKEDLLSVGGKGASLGEMFEIFPVPAGFCLTTYAFNKFIKELRSEIAKKLSRINYHDSVDVEEVTARIRLLILELDWPASIQKDIIEAYRKLIKDHGISVSVRSSATAEDLPQASFAGQQDTFLYIEGEESFNQAIKGCFASLYSARATLYRHKNNISEKDLAMAVVVQRMIDPVCAGVGFSVNPVSKNSHEVLIEAALGVGEHVVSGSHTPDTYVYNLNEDEFKKDISGSRQTLTDSQIIELVSMIKAIEKHYKYPQDVEWALDRAGKFWILQSRPITTL
;
A
#
# COMPACT_ATOMS: atom_id res chain seq x y z
N GLY A 1 -49.72 -4.62 6.25
CA GLY A 1 -50.92 -3.83 6.56
C GLY A 1 -50.79 -3.12 7.89
N ALA A 2 -51.58 -3.47 8.90
CA ALA A 2 -51.67 -2.73 10.17
C ALA A 2 -50.33 -2.42 10.88
N CYS A 3 -49.34 -3.34 10.85
CA CYS A 3 -48.02 -3.04 11.42
C CYS A 3 -47.29 -1.90 10.69
N LEU A 4 -47.42 -1.85 9.35
CA LEU A 4 -46.84 -0.79 8.52
C LEU A 4 -47.49 0.55 8.86
N ASP A 5 -48.82 0.58 8.95
CA ASP A 5 -49.56 1.80 9.29
C ASP A 5 -49.16 2.32 10.67
N LYS A 6 -48.94 1.42 11.64
CA LYS A 6 -48.46 1.79 12.98
C LYS A 6 -47.02 2.33 12.99
N VAL A 7 -46.11 1.71 12.23
CA VAL A 7 -44.73 2.21 12.10
C VAL A 7 -44.70 3.59 11.45
N GLN A 8 -45.49 3.80 10.40
CA GLN A 8 -45.60 5.09 9.71
C GLN A 8 -46.23 6.15 10.61
N ALA A 9 -47.35 5.85 11.26
CA ALA A 9 -48.00 6.76 12.19
C ALA A 9 -47.10 7.18 13.35
N ALA A 10 -46.37 6.24 13.97
CA ALA A 10 -45.42 6.54 15.04
C ALA A 10 -44.27 7.42 14.54
N THR A 11 -43.79 7.19 13.31
CA THR A 11 -42.74 8.00 12.68
C THR A 11 -43.24 9.43 12.43
N GLU A 12 -44.41 9.59 11.83
CA GLU A 12 -45.01 10.90 11.55
C GLU A 12 -45.32 11.67 12.84
N GLU A 13 -45.85 10.99 13.86
CA GLU A 13 -46.17 11.61 15.15
C GLU A 13 -44.94 12.23 15.80
N GLY A 14 -43.80 11.52 15.84
CA GLY A 14 -42.61 12.10 16.44
C GLY A 14 -41.92 13.13 15.57
N GLU A 15 -41.98 13.03 14.24
CA GLU A 15 -41.50 14.13 13.38
C GLU A 15 -42.24 15.44 13.70
N VAL A 16 -43.57 15.40 13.81
CA VAL A 16 -44.37 16.58 14.17
C VAL A 16 -44.00 17.07 15.58
N PHE A 17 -43.85 16.15 16.53
CA PHE A 17 -43.51 16.49 17.92
C PHE A 17 -42.13 17.15 18.04
N PHE A 18 -41.07 16.53 17.51
CA PHE A 18 -39.70 17.05 17.63
C PHE A 18 -39.50 18.32 16.83
N ASN A 19 -40.05 18.44 15.62
CA ASN A 19 -39.92 19.68 14.82
C ASN A 19 -40.54 20.89 15.52
N LYS A 20 -41.60 20.69 16.33
CA LYS A 20 -42.21 21.77 17.11
C LYS A 20 -41.35 22.20 18.30
N ILE A 21 -40.61 21.27 18.89
CA ILE A 21 -39.92 21.46 20.18
C ILE A 21 -38.45 21.84 20.02
N LEU A 22 -37.75 21.28 19.04
CA LEU A 22 -36.31 21.50 18.83
C LEU A 22 -35.90 22.99 18.77
N PRO A 23 -36.65 23.91 18.12
CA PRO A 23 -36.28 25.33 18.10
C PRO A 23 -36.27 26.01 19.46
N THR A 24 -37.09 25.54 20.41
CA THR A 24 -37.22 26.10 21.77
C THR A 24 -36.64 25.20 22.84
N LEU A 25 -35.90 24.15 22.45
CA LEU A 25 -35.41 23.10 23.36
C LEU A 25 -34.57 23.66 24.52
N LYS A 26 -33.82 24.74 24.28
CA LYS A 26 -33.00 25.41 25.31
C LYS A 26 -33.84 26.08 26.40
N ASP A 27 -35.06 26.48 26.08
CA ASP A 27 -35.95 27.25 26.95
C ASP A 27 -36.95 26.37 27.72
N VAL A 28 -37.02 25.06 27.42
CA VAL A 28 -37.94 24.14 28.09
C VAL A 28 -37.48 23.83 29.50
N SER A 29 -38.42 23.64 30.44
CA SER A 29 -38.08 23.24 31.81
C SER A 29 -37.55 21.79 31.85
N ASN A 30 -36.88 21.39 32.93
CA ASN A 30 -36.47 19.99 33.10
C ASN A 30 -37.67 19.03 33.14
N SER A 31 -38.83 19.48 33.64
CA SER A 31 -40.08 18.71 33.58
C SER A 31 -40.53 18.48 32.14
N ASP A 32 -40.46 19.51 31.29
CA ASP A 32 -40.80 19.38 29.87
C ASP A 32 -39.77 18.52 29.11
N LEU A 33 -38.49 18.62 29.46
CA LEU A 33 -37.43 17.77 28.92
C LEU A 33 -37.66 16.28 29.25
N ASN A 34 -38.14 15.96 30.46
CA ASN A 34 -38.50 14.59 30.84
C ASN A 34 -39.69 14.07 30.00
N ILE A 35 -40.69 14.92 29.74
CA ILE A 35 -41.81 14.57 28.85
C ILE A 35 -41.31 14.27 27.43
N ILE A 36 -40.32 15.04 26.94
CA ILE A 36 -39.70 14.83 25.62
C ILE A 36 -38.98 13.47 25.57
N VAL A 37 -38.19 13.13 26.59
CA VAL A 37 -37.49 11.83 26.70
C VAL A 37 -38.47 10.66 26.74
N LYS A 38 -39.53 10.74 27.55
CA LYS A 38 -40.57 9.70 27.64
C LYS A 38 -41.33 9.52 26.33
N LYS A 39 -41.60 10.64 25.64
CA LYS A 39 -42.26 10.62 24.32
C LYS A 39 -41.38 9.96 23.26
N PHE A 40 -40.08 10.26 23.24
CA PHE A 40 -39.10 9.57 22.40
C PHE A 40 -39.16 8.06 22.62
N HIS A 41 -38.99 7.63 23.87
CA HIS A 41 -38.93 6.22 24.23
C HIS A 41 -40.19 5.46 23.78
N THR A 42 -41.38 6.05 24.00
CA THR A 42 -42.67 5.46 23.59
C THR A 42 -42.75 5.25 22.08
N LEU A 43 -42.43 6.28 21.30
CA LEU A 43 -42.54 6.23 19.84
C LEU A 43 -41.47 5.31 19.22
N PHE A 44 -40.25 5.36 19.75
CA PHE A 44 -39.17 4.48 19.34
C PHE A 44 -39.51 3.01 19.58
N LEU A 45 -40.08 2.68 20.76
CA LEU A 45 -40.56 1.34 21.06
C LEU A 45 -41.68 0.89 20.11
N GLN A 46 -42.60 1.77 19.73
CA GLN A 46 -43.65 1.41 18.75
C GLN A 46 -43.05 1.06 17.39
N ILE A 47 -42.10 1.86 16.89
CA ILE A 47 -41.40 1.59 15.62
C ILE A 47 -40.68 0.23 15.68
N GLN A 48 -39.96 -0.05 16.77
CA GLN A 48 -39.24 -1.32 16.96
C GLN A 48 -40.20 -2.51 17.09
N LEU A 49 -41.22 -2.41 17.94
CA LEU A 49 -42.15 -3.51 18.22
C LEU A 49 -42.91 -3.95 16.97
N TYR A 50 -43.49 -3.00 16.22
CA TYR A 50 -44.27 -3.35 15.03
C TYR A 50 -43.40 -3.71 13.83
N GLY A 51 -42.17 -3.19 13.76
CA GLY A 51 -41.20 -3.50 12.71
C GLY A 51 -40.46 -4.83 12.92
N ASP A 52 -39.65 -4.93 13.97
CA ASP A 52 -38.74 -6.06 14.21
C ASP A 52 -39.47 -7.36 14.51
N PHE A 53 -40.49 -7.33 15.39
CA PHE A 53 -41.20 -8.54 15.78
C PHE A 53 -41.91 -9.19 14.59
N THR A 54 -42.52 -8.37 13.73
CA THR A 54 -43.17 -8.86 12.51
C THR A 54 -42.14 -9.40 11.52
N TYR A 55 -41.00 -8.72 11.35
CA TYR A 55 -39.95 -9.12 10.43
C TYR A 55 -39.29 -10.46 10.81
N TYR A 56 -38.78 -10.56 12.04
CA TYR A 56 -38.05 -11.75 12.50
C TYR A 56 -38.91 -13.01 12.57
N MET A 57 -40.21 -12.87 12.82
CA MET A 57 -41.13 -14.01 12.93
C MET A 57 -41.65 -14.50 11.58
N SER A 58 -41.67 -13.65 10.54
CA SER A 58 -42.44 -13.95 9.31
C SER A 58 -41.62 -14.02 8.03
N GLU A 59 -40.51 -13.29 7.88
CA GLU A 59 -39.83 -13.20 6.58
C GLU A 59 -39.27 -14.55 6.11
N ALA A 60 -38.54 -15.26 6.98
CA ALA A 60 -37.95 -16.56 6.63
C ALA A 60 -39.04 -17.59 6.31
N LEU A 61 -40.11 -17.61 7.11
CA LEU A 61 -41.24 -18.52 6.93
C LEU A 61 -41.99 -18.23 5.62
N LEU A 62 -42.27 -16.97 5.31
CA LEU A 62 -42.99 -16.56 4.11
C LEU A 62 -42.17 -16.84 2.84
N ASN A 63 -40.87 -16.56 2.85
CA ASN A 63 -39.98 -16.90 1.74
C ASN A 63 -39.90 -18.42 1.53
N GLN A 64 -39.81 -19.21 2.61
CA GLN A 64 -39.82 -20.67 2.53
C GLN A 64 -41.13 -21.19 1.95
N LYS A 65 -42.28 -20.67 2.41
CA LYS A 65 -43.60 -21.07 1.92
C LYS A 65 -43.81 -20.70 0.44
N LEU A 66 -43.35 -19.52 0.03
CA LEU A 66 -43.40 -19.09 -1.36
C LEU A 66 -42.55 -19.99 -2.28
N ALA A 67 -41.31 -20.31 -1.85
CA ALA A 67 -40.44 -21.22 -2.60
C ALA A 67 -41.06 -22.62 -2.74
N GLN A 68 -41.57 -23.19 -1.65
CA GLN A 68 -42.23 -24.51 -1.64
C GLN A 68 -43.46 -24.53 -2.56
N ALA A 69 -44.27 -23.47 -2.54
CA ALA A 69 -45.47 -23.38 -3.38
C ALA A 69 -45.11 -23.27 -4.87
N LEU A 70 -44.05 -22.53 -5.21
CA LEU A 70 -43.53 -22.43 -6.59
C LEU A 70 -42.92 -23.74 -7.07
N GLU A 71 -42.13 -24.43 -6.23
CA GLU A 71 -41.56 -25.75 -6.51
C GLU A 71 -42.65 -26.78 -6.79
N ALA A 72 -43.64 -26.88 -5.90
CA ALA A 72 -44.74 -27.82 -6.04
C ALA A 72 -45.59 -27.56 -7.28
N ARG A 73 -45.73 -26.30 -7.70
CA ARG A 73 -46.58 -25.90 -8.83
C ARG A 73 -45.89 -26.02 -10.18
N LEU A 74 -44.62 -25.64 -10.27
CA LEU A 74 -43.93 -25.44 -11.55
C LEU A 74 -42.95 -26.57 -11.88
N GLY A 75 -42.49 -27.35 -10.89
CA GLY A 75 -41.51 -28.42 -11.12
C GLY A 75 -40.19 -27.92 -11.74
N LEU A 76 -39.89 -26.64 -11.60
CA LEU A 76 -38.73 -25.96 -12.18
C LEU A 76 -37.49 -26.10 -11.30
N GLY A 77 -36.32 -25.87 -11.88
CA GLY A 77 -35.07 -25.83 -11.13
C GLY A 77 -34.98 -24.63 -10.19
N SER A 78 -34.15 -24.76 -9.15
CA SER A 78 -33.93 -23.74 -8.11
C SER A 78 -33.72 -22.32 -8.67
N LYS A 79 -32.95 -22.19 -9.75
CA LYS A 79 -32.62 -20.88 -10.36
C LYS A 79 -33.85 -20.16 -10.94
N ASP A 80 -34.77 -20.89 -11.56
CA ASP A 80 -35.98 -20.31 -12.16
C ASP A 80 -37.00 -19.89 -11.11
N ILE A 81 -37.14 -20.69 -10.05
CA ILE A 81 -37.98 -20.36 -8.89
C ILE A 81 -37.51 -19.05 -8.24
N GLN A 82 -36.20 -18.87 -8.12
CA GLN A 82 -35.66 -17.64 -7.55
C GLN A 82 -35.87 -16.40 -8.39
N ASN A 83 -35.77 -16.52 -9.71
CA ASN A 83 -36.08 -15.40 -10.61
C ASN A 83 -37.56 -14.98 -10.47
N ILE A 84 -38.47 -15.96 -10.36
CA ILE A 84 -39.90 -15.70 -10.15
C ILE A 84 -40.13 -15.06 -8.77
N MET A 85 -39.52 -15.59 -7.71
CA MET A 85 -39.59 -15.01 -6.37
C MET A 85 -39.08 -13.57 -6.34
N GLY A 86 -37.94 -13.28 -6.98
CA GLY A 86 -37.36 -11.94 -7.02
C GLY A 86 -38.31 -10.89 -7.59
N VAL A 87 -39.04 -11.23 -8.66
CA VAL A 87 -40.02 -10.31 -9.25
C VAL A 87 -41.28 -10.18 -8.39
N LEU A 88 -41.77 -11.28 -7.80
CA LEU A 88 -42.95 -11.25 -6.93
C LEU A 88 -42.70 -10.48 -5.62
N SER A 89 -41.48 -10.54 -5.11
CA SER A 89 -41.05 -9.91 -3.86
C SER A 89 -40.66 -8.42 -3.99
N ASN A 90 -40.57 -7.87 -5.21
CA ASN A 90 -40.28 -6.45 -5.42
C ASN A 90 -41.34 -5.54 -4.77
N PHE A 91 -40.95 -4.35 -4.33
CA PHE A 91 -41.87 -3.37 -3.75
C PHE A 91 -42.84 -2.82 -4.79
N ASP A 92 -44.10 -2.67 -4.41
CA ASP A 92 -45.09 -1.97 -5.23
C ASP A 92 -44.89 -0.44 -5.17
N HIS A 93 -44.09 0.06 -4.22
CA HIS A 93 -43.83 1.49 -4.06
C HIS A 93 -42.33 1.77 -4.03
N LEU A 94 -41.94 3.01 -4.29
CA LEU A 94 -40.57 3.45 -4.10
C LEU A 94 -40.16 3.28 -2.64
N SER A 95 -38.96 2.74 -2.44
CA SER A 95 -38.27 2.76 -1.14
C SER A 95 -38.02 4.19 -0.66
N PHE A 96 -37.76 4.38 0.63
CA PHE A 96 -37.47 5.72 1.17
C PHE A 96 -36.23 6.35 0.51
N LEU A 97 -35.24 5.55 0.14
CA LEU A 97 -34.06 6.00 -0.60
C LEU A 97 -34.40 6.53 -2.00
N GLU A 98 -35.30 5.85 -2.71
CA GLU A 98 -35.72 6.26 -4.05
C GLU A 98 -36.64 7.48 -4.03
N ARG A 99 -37.46 7.62 -2.97
CA ARG A 99 -38.29 8.82 -2.75
C ARG A 99 -37.43 10.07 -2.58
N GLU A 100 -36.38 10.01 -1.75
CA GLU A 100 -35.43 11.12 -1.58
C GLU A 100 -34.79 11.52 -2.91
N LYS A 101 -34.34 10.53 -3.70
CA LYS A 101 -33.74 10.78 -5.02
C LYS A 101 -34.73 11.49 -5.96
N LEU A 102 -35.99 11.05 -5.97
CA LEU A 102 -37.05 11.66 -6.77
C LEU A 102 -37.37 13.09 -6.33
N GLU A 103 -37.45 13.35 -5.02
CA GLU A 103 -37.68 14.70 -4.46
C GLU A 103 -36.53 15.65 -4.84
N LEU A 104 -35.28 15.25 -4.63
CA LEU A 104 -34.11 16.07 -4.95
C LEU A 104 -34.03 16.39 -6.45
N ALA A 105 -34.31 15.41 -7.31
CA ALA A 105 -34.33 15.58 -8.76
C ALA A 105 -35.41 16.58 -9.21
N LYS A 106 -36.61 16.52 -8.60
CA LYS A 106 -37.69 17.49 -8.88
C LYS A 106 -37.33 18.92 -8.44
N ILE A 107 -36.70 19.07 -7.28
CA ILE A 107 -36.25 20.36 -6.75
C ILE A 107 -35.13 20.94 -7.64
N ALA A 108 -34.21 20.11 -8.10
CA ALA A 108 -33.17 20.52 -9.05
C ALA A 108 -33.75 21.02 -10.39
N ILE A 109 -34.83 20.40 -10.88
CA ILE A 109 -35.51 20.84 -12.11
C ILE A 109 -36.22 22.18 -11.89
N SER A 110 -36.89 22.39 -10.75
CA SER A 110 -37.59 23.65 -10.46
C SER A 110 -36.63 24.82 -10.23
N GLY A 111 -35.40 24.54 -9.79
CA GLY A 111 -34.38 25.55 -9.54
C GLY A 111 -34.63 26.38 -8.28
N ASP A 112 -35.52 25.91 -7.40
CA ASP A 112 -35.89 26.61 -6.17
C ASP A 112 -34.83 26.39 -5.08
N SER A 113 -33.99 27.41 -4.88
CA SER A 113 -32.93 27.41 -3.88
C SER A 113 -33.43 27.38 -2.43
N LEU A 114 -34.70 27.69 -2.16
CA LEU A 114 -35.27 27.52 -0.82
C LEU A 114 -35.74 26.07 -0.60
N ALA A 115 -36.20 25.40 -1.67
CA ALA A 115 -36.65 24.02 -1.61
C ALA A 115 -35.51 23.02 -1.29
N ILE A 116 -34.26 23.31 -1.69
CA ILE A 116 -33.11 22.45 -1.35
C ILE A 116 -32.81 22.47 0.15
N GLU A 117 -32.93 23.61 0.82
CA GLU A 117 -32.73 23.71 2.28
C GLU A 117 -33.80 22.91 3.03
N ILE A 118 -35.05 22.94 2.55
CA ILE A 118 -36.14 22.14 3.08
C ILE A 118 -35.87 20.63 2.88
N HIS A 119 -35.33 20.25 1.72
CA HIS A 119 -34.96 18.87 1.41
C HIS A 119 -33.85 18.36 2.34
N ILE A 120 -32.81 19.17 2.57
CA ILE A 120 -31.69 18.83 3.46
C ILE A 120 -32.17 18.61 4.89
N ALA A 121 -32.98 19.53 5.42
CA ALA A 121 -33.57 19.38 6.75
C ALA A 121 -34.40 18.09 6.90
N ARG A 122 -35.09 17.69 5.82
CA ARG A 122 -35.85 16.43 5.76
C ARG A 122 -34.93 15.20 5.74
N TRP A 123 -33.89 15.17 4.91
CA TRP A 123 -33.17 13.92 4.59
C TRP A 123 -31.77 13.75 5.21
N ARG A 124 -31.22 14.75 5.92
CA ARG A 124 -29.89 14.70 6.56
C ARG A 124 -29.62 13.53 7.53
N HIS A 125 -30.67 12.86 7.99
CA HIS A 125 -30.61 11.68 8.88
C HIS A 125 -30.22 10.37 8.17
N LYS A 126 -30.17 10.36 6.83
CA LYS A 126 -30.08 9.17 5.98
C LYS A 126 -28.82 8.29 6.17
N THR A 127 -27.71 8.85 6.63
CA THR A 127 -26.48 8.08 6.97
C THR A 127 -26.24 7.96 8.47
N PHE A 128 -27.20 8.41 9.29
CA PHE A 128 -27.20 8.15 10.72
C PHE A 128 -27.60 6.67 10.93
N ASP A 129 -26.64 5.79 10.69
CA ASP A 129 -26.64 4.40 11.18
C ASP A 129 -26.77 4.41 12.72
N TYR A 130 -27.07 3.26 13.35
CA TYR A 130 -27.10 3.12 14.81
C TYR A 130 -25.89 3.74 15.54
N TRP A 131 -24.76 3.96 14.86
CA TRP A 131 -23.53 4.59 15.36
C TRP A 131 -22.75 5.39 14.28
N GLY A 132 -23.37 5.83 13.18
CA GLY A 132 -22.67 6.36 11.99
C GLY A 132 -22.78 7.88 11.74
N PRO A 133 -21.86 8.48 10.95
CA PRO A 133 -21.77 9.92 10.77
C PRO A 133 -22.88 10.49 9.89
N ILE A 134 -23.25 11.74 10.22
CA ILE A 134 -24.22 12.56 9.47
C ILE A 134 -23.71 12.78 8.04
N THR A 135 -24.62 12.72 7.07
CA THR A 135 -24.32 13.10 5.68
C THR A 135 -24.07 14.60 5.69
N PRO A 136 -22.88 15.10 5.30
CA PRO A 136 -22.63 16.53 5.28
C PRO A 136 -23.66 17.23 4.40
N ASP A 137 -24.23 18.36 4.84
CA ASP A 137 -25.20 19.13 4.06
C ASP A 137 -24.64 19.49 2.66
N GLN A 138 -23.31 19.60 2.54
CA GLN A 138 -22.60 19.80 1.29
C GLN A 138 -22.87 18.70 0.26
N GLU A 139 -23.04 17.45 0.66
CA GLU A 139 -23.30 16.34 -0.27
C GLU A 139 -24.66 16.47 -0.96
N PHE A 140 -25.67 16.98 -0.25
CA PHE A 140 -26.98 17.28 -0.86
C PHE A 140 -26.90 18.47 -1.81
N HIS A 141 -26.13 19.50 -1.45
CA HIS A 141 -25.86 20.62 -2.33
C HIS A 141 -25.12 20.20 -3.60
N ASP A 142 -24.10 19.34 -3.48
CA ASP A 142 -23.31 18.84 -4.60
C ASP A 142 -24.19 18.02 -5.55
N ARG A 143 -25.05 17.14 -5.01
CA ARG A 143 -26.03 16.37 -5.80
C ARG A 143 -27.08 17.27 -6.46
N PHE A 144 -27.58 18.29 -5.77
CA PHE A 144 -28.50 19.28 -6.33
C PHE A 144 -27.85 20.03 -7.50
N GLN A 145 -26.61 20.50 -7.32
CA GLN A 145 -25.83 21.16 -8.37
C GLN A 145 -25.53 20.22 -9.55
N GLU A 146 -25.25 18.94 -9.28
CA GLU A 146 -25.09 17.93 -10.33
C GLU A 146 -26.38 17.75 -11.13
N TYR A 147 -27.54 17.64 -10.46
CA TYR A 147 -28.83 17.50 -11.13
C TYR A 147 -29.25 18.76 -11.91
N GLN A 148 -28.81 19.95 -11.47
CA GLN A 148 -29.01 21.19 -12.22
C GLN A 148 -28.14 21.30 -13.48
N LYS A 149 -26.94 20.71 -13.47
CA LYS A 149 -26.00 20.73 -14.60
C LYS A 149 -26.49 19.89 -15.79
N ASP A 150 -27.26 18.83 -15.55
CA ASP A 150 -27.77 17.94 -16.58
C ASP A 150 -29.28 17.74 -16.45
N LYS A 151 -30.05 18.75 -16.91
CA LYS A 151 -31.52 18.76 -16.81
C LYS A 151 -32.17 17.57 -17.54
N GLN A 152 -31.56 17.05 -18.60
CA GLN A 152 -32.09 15.93 -19.36
C GLN A 152 -31.94 14.62 -18.57
N LYS A 153 -30.73 14.33 -18.07
CA LYS A 153 -30.48 13.17 -17.19
C LYS A 153 -31.34 13.21 -15.93
N THR A 154 -31.53 14.40 -15.34
CA THR A 154 -32.40 14.59 -14.18
C THR A 154 -33.88 14.34 -14.55
N ALA A 155 -34.34 14.79 -15.72
CA ALA A 155 -35.68 14.48 -16.21
C ALA A 155 -35.90 12.98 -16.43
N ASP A 156 -34.88 12.25 -16.92
CA ASP A 156 -34.94 10.80 -17.10
C ASP A 156 -35.01 10.05 -15.76
N ILE A 157 -34.28 10.51 -14.74
CA ILE A 157 -34.39 9.98 -13.37
C ILE A 157 -35.81 10.19 -12.83
N VAL A 158 -36.36 11.40 -13.00
CA VAL A 158 -37.73 11.71 -12.58
C VAL A 158 -38.73 10.82 -13.31
N LYS A 159 -38.58 10.63 -14.62
CA LYS A 159 -39.45 9.77 -15.42
C LYS A 159 -39.40 8.32 -14.93
N LYS A 160 -38.20 7.74 -14.83
CA LYS A 160 -37.99 6.34 -14.42
C LYS A 160 -38.59 6.05 -13.04
N LEU A 161 -38.32 6.91 -12.06
CA LEU A 161 -38.83 6.71 -10.69
C LEU A 161 -40.34 7.00 -10.59
N SER A 162 -40.87 7.92 -11.40
CA SER A 162 -42.32 8.19 -11.44
C SER A 162 -43.11 7.04 -12.10
N GLU A 163 -42.49 6.32 -13.03
CA GLU A 163 -43.09 5.18 -13.75
C GLU A 163 -42.85 3.82 -13.05
N TYR A 164 -42.00 3.77 -12.00
CA TYR A 164 -41.58 2.53 -11.33
C TYR A 164 -42.74 1.62 -10.92
N HIS A 165 -43.77 2.17 -10.27
CA HIS A 165 -44.93 1.39 -9.81
C HIS A 165 -45.63 0.65 -10.97
N LYS A 166 -45.80 1.36 -12.09
CA LYS A 166 -46.42 0.82 -13.30
C LYS A 166 -45.57 -0.31 -13.89
N GLU A 167 -44.25 -0.11 -14.00
CA GLU A 167 -43.32 -1.11 -14.53
C GLU A 167 -43.28 -2.39 -13.65
N GLN A 168 -43.26 -2.26 -12.33
CA GLN A 168 -43.28 -3.42 -11.43
C GLN A 168 -44.60 -4.20 -11.51
N THR A 169 -45.73 -3.48 -11.62
CA THR A 169 -47.04 -4.11 -11.76
C THR A 169 -47.15 -4.86 -13.08
N GLU A 170 -46.68 -4.27 -14.19
CA GLU A 170 -46.65 -4.94 -15.50
C GLU A 170 -45.76 -6.20 -15.48
N ARG A 171 -44.58 -6.13 -14.86
CA ARG A 171 -43.68 -7.28 -14.73
C ARG A 171 -44.27 -8.41 -13.87
N LYS A 172 -44.91 -8.08 -12.76
CA LYS A 172 -45.59 -9.06 -11.90
C LYS A 172 -46.73 -9.74 -12.65
N ASN A 173 -47.58 -8.97 -13.31
CA ASN A 173 -48.69 -9.50 -14.11
C ASN A 173 -48.19 -10.41 -15.24
N ALA A 174 -47.12 -10.02 -15.94
CA ALA A 174 -46.51 -10.83 -16.98
C ALA A 174 -46.00 -12.19 -16.46
N ILE A 175 -45.42 -12.24 -15.25
CA ILE A 175 -44.98 -13.49 -14.63
C ILE A 175 -46.14 -14.34 -14.14
N ILE A 176 -47.17 -13.71 -13.55
CA ILE A 176 -48.38 -14.39 -13.10
C ILE A 176 -49.07 -15.09 -14.27
N GLU A 177 -49.23 -14.39 -15.40
CA GLU A 177 -49.82 -14.93 -16.62
C GLU A 177 -48.93 -16.00 -17.25
N LYS A 178 -47.63 -15.72 -17.41
CA LYS A 178 -46.68 -16.65 -18.05
C LYS A 178 -46.61 -18.01 -17.37
N PHE A 179 -46.65 -18.04 -16.04
CA PHE A 179 -46.51 -19.27 -15.26
C PHE A 179 -47.84 -19.79 -14.68
N ASN A 180 -48.96 -19.13 -14.98
CA ASN A 180 -50.29 -19.47 -14.48
C ASN A 180 -50.30 -19.72 -12.95
N LEU A 181 -49.75 -18.75 -12.22
CA LEU A 181 -49.58 -18.81 -10.77
C LEU A 181 -50.93 -18.76 -10.05
N SER A 182 -51.09 -19.54 -8.99
CA SER A 182 -52.32 -19.54 -8.19
C SER A 182 -52.43 -18.27 -7.34
N ASP A 183 -53.66 -17.89 -6.96
CA ASP A 183 -53.92 -16.77 -6.06
C ASP A 183 -53.14 -16.89 -4.74
N GLU A 184 -52.91 -18.11 -4.26
CA GLU A 184 -52.11 -18.38 -3.06
C GLU A 184 -50.63 -17.98 -3.24
N ILE A 185 -50.01 -18.33 -4.37
CA ILE A 185 -48.62 -17.96 -4.68
C ILE A 185 -48.49 -16.45 -4.86
N VAL A 186 -49.46 -15.83 -5.54
CA VAL A 186 -49.51 -14.37 -5.73
C VAL A 186 -49.65 -13.66 -4.38
N LEU A 187 -50.51 -14.16 -3.50
CA LEU A 187 -50.71 -13.63 -2.15
C LEU A 187 -49.42 -13.75 -1.31
N LEU A 188 -48.74 -14.90 -1.36
CA LEU A 188 -47.46 -15.11 -0.67
C LEU A 188 -46.38 -14.12 -1.17
N GLY A 189 -46.26 -13.93 -2.48
CA GLY A 189 -45.36 -12.93 -3.07
C GLY A 189 -45.65 -11.51 -2.58
N LYS A 190 -46.93 -11.13 -2.54
CA LYS A 190 -47.38 -9.84 -2.02
C LYS A 190 -47.06 -9.66 -0.53
N LEU A 191 -47.22 -10.71 0.28
CA LEU A 191 -46.87 -10.68 1.70
C LEU A 191 -45.37 -10.50 1.92
N VAL A 192 -44.53 -11.19 1.16
CA VAL A 192 -43.06 -11.02 1.21
C VAL A 192 -42.67 -9.59 0.85
N SER A 193 -43.24 -9.04 -0.22
CA SER A 193 -43.03 -7.63 -0.62
C SER A 193 -43.45 -6.65 0.48
N GLN A 194 -44.60 -6.86 1.14
CA GLN A 194 -45.06 -6.01 2.23
C GLN A 194 -44.18 -6.09 3.49
N VAL A 195 -43.67 -7.27 3.85
CA VAL A 195 -42.75 -7.43 4.98
C VAL A 195 -41.40 -6.77 4.68
N GLY A 196 -40.91 -6.88 3.44
CA GLY A 196 -39.71 -6.16 3.00
C GLY A 196 -39.88 -4.64 3.09
N PHE A 197 -41.03 -4.11 2.66
CA PHE A 197 -41.32 -2.67 2.75
C PHE A 197 -41.52 -2.20 4.21
N LEU A 198 -42.11 -3.02 5.08
CA LEU A 198 -42.20 -2.75 6.52
C LEU A 198 -40.81 -2.57 7.15
N ASN A 199 -39.84 -3.37 6.73
CA ASN A 199 -38.47 -3.26 7.21
C ASN A 199 -37.78 -1.97 6.72
N ASP A 200 -38.03 -1.55 5.47
CA ASP A 200 -37.56 -0.26 4.92
C ASP A 200 -38.16 0.92 5.71
N ALA A 201 -39.47 0.88 5.98
CA ALA A 201 -40.17 1.90 6.78
C ALA A 201 -39.66 1.98 8.22
N LYS A 202 -39.42 0.84 8.86
CA LYS A 202 -38.81 0.77 10.20
C LYS A 202 -37.43 1.41 10.20
N LYS A 203 -36.57 1.05 9.25
CA LYS A 203 -35.20 1.59 9.16
C LYS A 203 -35.22 3.10 8.98
N TYR A 204 -36.10 3.61 8.13
CA TYR A 204 -36.32 5.05 7.98
C TYR A 204 -36.72 5.70 9.31
N GLY A 205 -37.75 5.16 9.99
CA GLY A 205 -38.23 5.69 11.27
C GLY A 205 -37.16 5.71 12.35
N VAL A 206 -36.39 4.62 12.51
CA VAL A 206 -35.32 4.52 13.51
C VAL A 206 -34.21 5.54 13.25
N THR A 207 -33.67 5.58 12.04
CA THR A 207 -32.56 6.50 11.70
C THR A 207 -32.98 7.96 11.85
N ARG A 208 -34.20 8.30 11.45
CA ARG A 208 -34.79 9.64 11.61
C ARG A 208 -34.95 10.02 13.08
N PHE A 209 -35.49 9.12 13.90
CA PHE A 209 -35.74 9.39 15.31
C PHE A 209 -34.47 9.52 16.12
N THR A 210 -33.50 8.63 15.92
CA THR A 210 -32.24 8.71 16.64
C THR A 210 -31.51 10.01 16.30
N TYR A 211 -31.56 10.46 15.04
CA TYR A 211 -31.02 11.75 14.64
C TYR A 211 -31.68 12.94 15.36
N LEU A 212 -33.02 12.95 15.47
CA LEU A 212 -33.74 14.02 16.17
C LEU A 212 -33.47 14.00 17.68
N PHE A 213 -33.33 12.81 18.26
CA PHE A 213 -33.05 12.64 19.68
C PHE A 213 -31.58 12.95 20.04
N ASP A 214 -30.65 12.78 19.11
CA ASP A 214 -29.24 13.18 19.31
C ASP A 214 -29.11 14.67 19.65
N MET A 215 -29.97 15.51 19.06
CA MET A 215 -30.06 16.95 19.41
C MET A 215 -30.63 17.18 20.82
N VAL A 216 -31.44 16.26 21.34
CA VAL A 216 -31.91 16.28 22.73
C VAL A 216 -30.81 15.83 23.68
N LEU A 217 -29.98 14.86 23.28
CA LEU A 217 -28.80 14.44 24.03
C LEU A 217 -27.76 15.56 24.14
N ASP A 218 -27.61 16.42 23.12
CA ASP A 218 -26.78 17.64 23.20
C ASP A 218 -27.24 18.56 24.35
N GLU A 219 -28.55 18.81 24.44
CA GLU A 219 -29.11 19.65 25.50
C GLU A 219 -28.96 19.00 26.88
N ILE A 220 -29.20 17.69 26.98
CA ILE A 220 -29.01 16.93 28.22
C ILE A 220 -27.53 16.97 28.66
N SER A 221 -26.60 16.77 27.73
CA SER A 221 -25.16 16.88 27.97
C SER A 221 -24.79 18.25 28.55
N LEU A 222 -25.30 19.33 27.94
CA LEU A 222 -25.06 20.70 28.38
C LEU A 222 -25.65 21.00 29.77
N ARG A 223 -26.89 20.57 30.05
CA ARG A 223 -27.58 20.88 31.33
C ARG A 223 -27.01 20.12 32.52
N PHE A 224 -26.63 18.87 32.32
CA PHE A 224 -26.22 17.96 33.41
C PHE A 224 -24.71 17.72 33.46
N GLY A 225 -23.94 18.34 32.56
CA GLY A 225 -22.48 18.33 32.59
C GLY A 225 -21.87 16.96 32.28
N GLN A 226 -22.57 16.13 31.50
CA GLN A 226 -22.13 14.79 31.13
C GLN A 226 -21.67 14.75 29.68
N GLU A 227 -20.55 14.07 29.40
CA GLU A 227 -20.06 13.90 28.02
C GLU A 227 -21.13 13.19 27.17
N LYS A 228 -21.47 13.77 26.01
CA LYS A 228 -22.52 13.25 25.11
C LYS A 228 -22.27 11.79 24.74
N GLU A 229 -21.02 11.45 24.48
CA GLU A 229 -20.59 10.11 24.08
C GLU A 229 -20.87 9.06 25.17
N LEU A 230 -20.90 9.47 26.43
CA LEU A 230 -21.22 8.61 27.56
C LEU A 230 -22.74 8.39 27.69
N LEU A 231 -23.57 9.33 27.22
CA LEU A 231 -25.03 9.23 27.26
C LEU A 231 -25.56 8.06 26.43
N TYR A 232 -24.84 7.62 25.39
CA TYR A 232 -25.21 6.43 24.61
C TYR A 232 -25.15 5.11 25.40
N TYR A 233 -24.54 5.11 26.59
CA TYR A 233 -24.42 3.95 27.48
C TYR A 233 -25.33 4.04 28.72
N TYR A 234 -26.24 5.02 28.74
CA TYR A 234 -27.31 5.11 29.73
C TYR A 234 -28.51 4.27 29.29
N MET A 235 -29.20 3.68 30.27
CA MET A 235 -30.53 3.13 30.07
C MET A 235 -31.55 4.27 29.95
N ALA A 236 -32.68 4.02 29.27
CA ALA A 236 -33.71 5.05 29.09
C ALA A 236 -34.20 5.64 30.43
N ASN A 237 -34.44 4.79 31.44
CA ASN A 237 -34.82 5.21 32.79
C ASN A 237 -33.72 6.02 33.50
N GLU A 238 -32.45 5.73 33.24
CA GLU A 238 -31.33 6.48 33.82
C GLU A 238 -31.22 7.89 33.21
N ILE A 239 -31.59 8.06 31.93
CA ILE A 239 -31.75 9.39 31.32
C ILE A 239 -32.95 10.11 31.92
N GLU A 240 -34.08 9.42 32.11
CA GLU A 240 -35.28 10.00 32.75
C GLU A 240 -34.98 10.47 34.19
N GLU A 241 -34.30 9.65 34.99
CA GLU A 241 -33.86 10.00 36.35
C GLU A 241 -32.91 11.20 36.34
N MET A 242 -31.91 11.21 35.45
CA MET A 242 -30.98 12.33 35.30
C MET A 242 -31.72 13.64 35.03
N VAL A 243 -32.71 13.64 34.15
CA VAL A 243 -33.49 14.83 33.80
C VAL A 243 -34.43 15.25 34.94
N GLU A 244 -35.03 14.28 35.65
CA GLU A 244 -36.03 14.53 36.68
C GLU A 244 -35.45 15.05 38.00
N ASN A 245 -34.31 14.50 38.43
CA ASN A 245 -33.71 14.80 39.74
C ASN A 245 -32.21 15.13 39.71
N GLY A 246 -31.59 15.18 38.52
CA GLY A 246 -30.18 15.52 38.36
C GLY A 246 -29.20 14.38 38.65
N THR A 247 -29.68 13.14 38.76
CA THR A 247 -28.83 11.98 39.04
C THR A 247 -27.96 11.63 37.83
N VAL A 248 -26.65 11.89 37.92
CA VAL A 248 -25.67 11.55 36.89
C VAL A 248 -24.90 10.30 37.30
N ILE A 249 -24.85 9.30 36.41
CA ILE A 249 -24.06 8.08 36.63
C ILE A 249 -22.56 8.39 36.53
N SER A 250 -21.75 7.79 37.40
CA SER A 250 -20.31 7.99 37.38
C SER A 250 -19.68 7.47 36.08
N ASN A 251 -18.72 8.24 35.56
CA ASN A 251 -17.94 7.84 34.39
C ASN A 251 -17.21 6.51 34.60
N GLU A 252 -16.87 6.15 35.85
CA GLU A 252 -16.31 4.83 36.16
C GLU A 252 -17.30 3.69 35.84
N LYS A 253 -18.57 3.82 36.22
CA LYS A 253 -19.60 2.82 35.92
C LYS A 253 -19.86 2.71 34.42
N ILE A 254 -19.86 3.84 33.70
CA ILE A 254 -20.02 3.86 32.24
C ILE A 254 -18.80 3.27 31.54
N ASN A 255 -17.59 3.61 31.96
CA ASN A 255 -16.36 3.04 31.43
C ASN A 255 -16.31 1.52 31.65
N LYS A 256 -16.85 1.01 32.77
CA LYS A 256 -17.03 -0.45 32.97
C LYS A 256 -18.03 -1.03 31.97
N ARG A 257 -19.16 -0.38 31.71
CA ARG A 257 -20.13 -0.80 30.66
C ARG A 257 -19.52 -0.84 29.26
N MET A 258 -18.67 0.14 28.94
CA MET A 258 -17.96 0.21 27.65
C MET A 258 -16.95 -0.92 27.50
N GLN A 259 -16.46 -1.49 28.60
CA GLN A 259 -15.61 -2.69 28.57
C GLN A 259 -16.46 -3.95 28.42
N TRP A 260 -17.46 -4.14 29.29
CA TRP A 260 -18.39 -5.26 29.27
C TRP A 260 -19.73 -4.87 29.94
N ASN A 261 -20.85 -5.22 29.32
CA ASN A 261 -22.19 -4.98 29.88
C ASN A 261 -23.08 -6.20 29.64
N VAL A 262 -23.80 -6.64 30.67
CA VAL A 262 -24.79 -7.71 30.57
C VAL A 262 -26.14 -7.18 31.08
N LEU A 263 -27.15 -7.24 30.21
CA LEU A 263 -28.54 -6.96 30.54
C LEU A 263 -29.27 -8.29 30.74
N VAL A 264 -29.74 -8.55 31.96
CA VAL A 264 -30.52 -9.75 32.28
C VAL A 264 -31.98 -9.34 32.46
N PHE A 265 -32.88 -9.93 31.69
CA PHE A 265 -34.33 -9.76 31.85
C PHE A 265 -34.92 -11.05 32.43
N GLU A 266 -35.52 -10.97 33.62
CA GLU A 266 -36.21 -12.10 34.24
C GLU A 266 -37.73 -11.81 34.30
N ASN A 267 -38.53 -12.70 33.71
CA ASN A 267 -39.99 -12.60 33.62
C ASN A 267 -40.53 -11.24 33.09
N GLY A 268 -39.78 -10.56 32.23
CA GLY A 268 -40.24 -9.38 31.50
C GLY A 268 -40.31 -8.08 32.29
N GLU A 269 -39.98 -8.06 33.59
CA GLU A 269 -40.19 -6.86 34.44
C GLU A 269 -38.95 -6.35 35.16
N ASN A 270 -37.93 -7.19 35.43
CA ASN A 270 -36.70 -6.77 36.10
C ASN A 270 -35.50 -6.86 35.16
N SER A 271 -34.97 -5.71 34.74
CA SER A 271 -33.67 -5.62 34.07
C SER A 271 -32.58 -5.25 35.08
N GLU A 272 -31.66 -6.16 35.37
CA GLU A 272 -30.46 -5.82 36.15
C GLU A 272 -29.28 -5.56 35.20
N ASN A 273 -28.63 -4.39 35.35
CA ASN A 273 -27.46 -4.01 34.57
C ASN A 273 -26.20 -4.38 35.38
N ILE A 274 -25.57 -5.50 35.03
CA ILE A 274 -24.45 -6.04 35.79
C ILE A 274 -23.15 -5.50 35.18
N THR A 275 -22.57 -4.49 35.85
CA THR A 275 -21.31 -3.85 35.44
C THR A 275 -20.07 -4.39 36.18
N ASP A 276 -20.27 -5.30 37.15
CA ASP A 276 -19.22 -5.94 37.92
C ASP A 276 -19.28 -7.47 37.71
N LEU A 277 -18.55 -7.92 36.70
CA LEU A 277 -18.54 -9.31 36.24
C LEU A 277 -17.90 -10.29 37.23
N GLU A 278 -17.10 -9.82 38.19
CA GLU A 278 -16.32 -10.70 39.06
C GLU A 278 -17.18 -11.43 40.11
N SER A 279 -18.28 -10.82 40.61
CA SER A 279 -19.01 -11.39 41.75
C SER A 279 -20.28 -12.19 41.41
N ARG A 280 -21.04 -11.85 40.36
CA ARG A 280 -22.36 -12.49 40.07
C ARG A 280 -22.47 -13.27 38.76
N ILE A 281 -21.63 -13.00 37.75
CA ILE A 281 -21.79 -13.58 36.40
C ILE A 281 -21.16 -14.97 36.24
N SER A 282 -20.44 -15.48 37.24
CA SER A 282 -19.62 -16.67 37.05
C SER A 282 -20.34 -18.02 37.13
N GLN A 283 -21.61 -18.13 37.54
CA GLN A 283 -22.30 -19.43 37.59
C GLN A 283 -23.37 -19.60 36.52
N ASP A 284 -24.34 -18.70 36.40
CA ASP A 284 -25.42 -18.86 35.42
C ASP A 284 -24.96 -18.58 33.98
N LEU A 285 -24.08 -17.60 33.76
CA LEU A 285 -23.46 -17.38 32.45
C LEU A 285 -22.49 -18.50 32.08
N LYS A 286 -21.75 -19.07 33.05
CA LYS A 286 -20.94 -20.29 32.80
C LYS A 286 -21.83 -21.49 32.50
N LYS A 287 -23.03 -21.59 33.10
CA LYS A 287 -24.02 -22.62 32.78
C LYS A 287 -24.57 -22.43 31.36
N PHE A 288 -24.89 -21.20 30.96
CA PHE A 288 -25.37 -20.88 29.62
C PHE A 288 -24.28 -21.09 28.54
N LEU A 289 -23.05 -20.64 28.80
CA LEU A 289 -21.88 -20.85 27.93
C LEU A 289 -21.37 -22.30 27.93
N SER A 290 -21.63 -23.08 28.99
CA SER A 290 -21.31 -24.53 29.01
C SER A 290 -22.37 -25.38 28.32
N LEU A 291 -23.62 -24.93 28.25
CA LEU A 291 -24.65 -25.53 27.39
C LEU A 291 -24.33 -25.37 25.90
N GLU A 292 -23.68 -24.27 25.47
CA GLU A 292 -23.16 -24.13 24.09
C GLU A 292 -21.89 -24.95 23.82
N LYS A 293 -21.08 -25.26 24.84
CA LYS A 293 -19.84 -26.04 24.67
C LYS A 293 -20.05 -27.54 24.47
N ASN A 294 -21.29 -28.03 24.45
CA ASN A 294 -21.56 -29.45 24.37
C ASN A 294 -22.70 -29.83 23.40
N PRO A 295 -22.52 -29.70 22.07
CA PRO A 295 -23.14 -30.61 21.12
C PRO A 295 -22.18 -31.81 20.93
N ALA A 296 -21.97 -32.60 21.99
CA ALA A 296 -21.33 -33.88 21.82
C ALA A 296 -22.28 -34.83 21.07
N ASN A 297 -21.72 -35.49 20.06
CA ASN A 297 -22.15 -36.77 19.50
C ASN A 297 -23.48 -36.78 18.74
N ASN A 298 -23.40 -36.53 17.43
CA ASN A 298 -24.02 -37.43 16.45
C ASN A 298 -23.33 -37.34 15.09
N SER A 299 -22.26 -38.11 14.93
CA SER A 299 -22.05 -39.08 13.83
C SER A 299 -20.54 -39.28 13.58
N LYS A 300 -20.07 -40.48 13.92
CA LYS A 300 -18.77 -40.98 13.47
C LYS A 300 -18.89 -41.29 11.98
N GLY A 301 -18.48 -40.33 11.17
CA GLY A 301 -18.10 -40.47 9.77
C GLY A 301 -17.09 -39.38 9.47
N ALA A 302 -16.00 -39.69 8.77
CA ALA A 302 -15.08 -38.65 8.33
C ALA A 302 -15.84 -37.65 7.42
N GLY A 303 -15.87 -36.36 7.78
CA GLY A 303 -15.97 -35.29 6.79
C GLY A 303 -17.27 -34.48 6.65
N VAL A 304 -17.93 -34.02 7.72
CA VAL A 304 -18.79 -32.80 7.72
C VAL A 304 -18.74 -32.12 9.10
N VAL A 305 -18.56 -30.79 9.17
CA VAL A 305 -18.38 -30.01 10.42
C VAL A 305 -19.52 -29.02 10.70
N CYS A 306 -20.15 -28.45 9.67
CA CYS A 306 -21.43 -27.75 9.79
C CYS A 306 -22.25 -27.88 8.51
N SER A 307 -23.55 -27.61 8.59
CA SER A 307 -24.48 -27.71 7.47
C SER A 307 -25.43 -26.52 7.45
N GLY A 308 -25.78 -26.04 6.26
CA GLY A 308 -26.73 -24.96 6.04
C GLY A 308 -27.53 -25.18 4.77
N LEU A 309 -28.22 -24.16 4.30
CA LEU A 309 -28.98 -24.20 3.05
C LEU A 309 -28.03 -24.13 1.85
N PRO A 310 -28.17 -25.02 0.84
CA PRO A 310 -27.36 -25.00 -0.38
C PRO A 310 -27.72 -23.78 -1.24
N ALA A 311 -26.94 -22.72 -1.10
CA ALA A 311 -27.22 -21.42 -1.70
C ALA A 311 -26.65 -21.27 -3.11
N SER A 312 -25.57 -21.95 -3.45
CA SER A 312 -25.03 -21.95 -4.81
C SER A 312 -24.30 -23.26 -5.03
N SER A 313 -24.69 -23.99 -6.08
CA SER A 313 -24.19 -25.34 -6.36
C SER A 313 -22.72 -25.36 -6.74
N GLY A 314 -22.06 -26.49 -6.44
CA GLY A 314 -20.65 -26.74 -6.76
C GLY A 314 -19.86 -27.06 -5.50
N GLU A 315 -18.62 -27.47 -5.69
CA GLU A 315 -17.72 -27.79 -4.57
C GLU A 315 -16.45 -26.96 -4.65
N TYR A 316 -16.00 -26.49 -3.50
CA TYR A 316 -14.77 -25.72 -3.39
C TYR A 316 -14.01 -26.10 -2.12
N THR A 317 -12.71 -26.32 -2.24
CA THR A 317 -11.83 -26.50 -1.08
C THR A 317 -10.90 -25.31 -0.99
N GLY A 318 -10.89 -24.65 0.15
CA GLY A 318 -10.08 -23.46 0.33
C GLY A 318 -9.88 -23.09 1.78
N VAL A 319 -9.02 -22.10 1.98
CA VAL A 319 -8.67 -21.58 3.30
C VAL A 319 -9.75 -20.61 3.76
N VAL A 320 -10.25 -20.82 4.97
CA VAL A 320 -11.26 -19.98 5.60
C VAL A 320 -10.71 -18.59 5.88
N VAL A 321 -11.51 -17.57 5.56
CA VAL A 321 -11.36 -16.21 6.03
C VAL A 321 -12.68 -15.75 6.66
N THR A 322 -12.62 -15.42 7.95
CA THR A 322 -13.74 -14.94 8.74
C THR A 322 -13.90 -13.43 8.63
N MET A 323 -15.12 -12.96 8.40
CA MET A 323 -15.43 -11.54 8.21
C MET A 323 -16.60 -11.08 9.07
N PHE A 324 -16.39 -10.04 9.87
CA PHE A 324 -17.41 -9.48 10.76
C PHE A 324 -17.75 -8.02 10.42
N SER A 325 -16.85 -7.30 9.74
CA SER A 325 -17.00 -5.87 9.41
C SER A 325 -16.34 -5.48 8.08
N HIS A 326 -16.62 -4.27 7.59
CA HIS A 326 -16.01 -3.70 6.37
C HIS A 326 -14.47 -3.70 6.41
N ASN A 327 -13.87 -3.52 7.59
CA ASN A 327 -12.42 -3.50 7.75
C ASN A 327 -11.76 -4.87 7.45
N ASP A 328 -12.54 -5.95 7.48
CA ASP A 328 -12.07 -7.31 7.22
C ASP A 328 -11.97 -7.64 5.72
N ILE A 329 -12.50 -6.79 4.82
CA ILE A 329 -12.50 -7.02 3.36
C ILE A 329 -11.07 -7.26 2.82
N ASN A 330 -10.08 -6.60 3.43
CA ASN A 330 -8.68 -6.74 3.04
C ASN A 330 -8.06 -8.10 3.41
N LYS A 331 -8.72 -8.89 4.28
CA LYS A 331 -8.28 -10.25 4.63
C LYS A 331 -8.58 -11.24 3.50
N ALA A 332 -9.64 -10.98 2.73
CA ALA A 332 -10.05 -11.86 1.64
C ALA A 332 -9.06 -11.80 0.48
N LYS A 333 -8.47 -12.96 0.16
CA LYS A 333 -7.58 -13.18 -0.98
C LYS A 333 -8.24 -14.13 -1.97
N GLU A 334 -7.71 -14.12 -3.19
CA GLU A 334 -8.20 -14.97 -4.27
C GLU A 334 -8.23 -16.45 -3.86
N GLY A 335 -9.36 -17.12 -4.07
CA GLY A 335 -9.55 -18.53 -3.75
C GLY A 335 -9.76 -18.88 -2.28
N MET A 336 -10.09 -17.91 -1.41
CA MET A 336 -10.44 -18.21 -0.02
C MET A 336 -11.92 -18.59 0.13
N VAL A 337 -12.24 -19.30 1.21
CA VAL A 337 -13.62 -19.55 1.64
C VAL A 337 -14.03 -18.45 2.61
N LEU A 338 -14.92 -17.56 2.17
CA LEU A 338 -15.43 -16.50 3.03
C LEU A 338 -16.43 -17.08 4.01
N VAL A 339 -16.18 -16.90 5.31
CA VAL A 339 -17.10 -17.29 6.40
C VAL A 339 -17.53 -16.04 7.14
N SER A 340 -18.83 -15.79 7.29
CA SER A 340 -19.31 -14.55 7.93
C SER A 340 -20.66 -14.74 8.61
N PRO A 341 -21.02 -13.97 9.66
CA PRO A 341 -22.36 -14.08 10.23
C PRO A 341 -23.41 -13.73 9.18
N LYS A 342 -23.17 -12.66 8.42
CA LYS A 342 -23.99 -12.22 7.27
C LYS A 342 -23.10 -11.43 6.31
N THR A 343 -23.34 -11.51 5.01
CA THR A 343 -22.68 -10.61 4.05
C THR A 343 -23.43 -9.29 3.92
N THR A 344 -22.72 -8.18 3.84
CA THR A 344 -23.25 -6.86 3.47
C THR A 344 -22.83 -6.51 2.04
N VAL A 345 -23.46 -5.47 1.46
CA VAL A 345 -23.15 -5.00 0.09
C VAL A 345 -21.67 -4.66 -0.09
N ASP A 346 -21.00 -4.22 0.98
CA ASP A 346 -19.58 -3.90 0.96
C ASP A 346 -18.69 -5.14 0.74
N PHE A 347 -19.16 -6.33 1.10
CA PHE A 347 -18.39 -7.57 1.00
C PHE A 347 -18.35 -8.12 -0.43
N ILE A 348 -19.06 -7.51 -1.38
CA ILE A 348 -19.05 -7.90 -2.79
C ILE A 348 -17.62 -8.03 -3.33
N THR A 349 -16.73 -7.10 -2.97
CA THR A 349 -15.30 -7.14 -3.38
C THR A 349 -14.52 -8.31 -2.77
N ALA A 350 -14.88 -8.76 -1.57
CA ALA A 350 -14.31 -9.95 -0.94
C ALA A 350 -14.90 -11.23 -1.54
N MET A 351 -16.21 -11.24 -1.82
CA MET A 351 -16.89 -12.35 -2.47
C MET A 351 -16.36 -12.60 -3.89
N TYR A 352 -16.03 -11.56 -4.66
CA TYR A 352 -15.40 -11.70 -5.98
C TYR A 352 -14.06 -12.43 -5.95
N LYS A 353 -13.34 -12.35 -4.82
CA LYS A 353 -12.08 -13.05 -4.61
C LYS A 353 -12.27 -14.42 -3.96
N SER A 354 -13.47 -14.75 -3.50
CA SER A 354 -13.73 -15.97 -2.74
C SER A 354 -14.02 -17.12 -3.69
N GLY A 355 -13.46 -18.29 -3.40
CA GLY A 355 -13.81 -19.51 -4.13
C GLY A 355 -15.08 -20.18 -3.61
N ALA A 356 -15.52 -19.87 -2.39
CA ALA A 356 -16.84 -20.22 -1.87
C ALA A 356 -17.26 -19.30 -0.72
N VAL A 357 -18.56 -19.29 -0.41
CA VAL A 357 -19.15 -18.43 0.64
C VAL A 357 -19.95 -19.25 1.63
N VAL A 358 -19.71 -19.04 2.92
CA VAL A 358 -20.43 -19.68 4.02
C VAL A 358 -20.95 -18.60 4.97
N THR A 359 -22.24 -18.63 5.34
CA THR A 359 -22.78 -17.68 6.32
C THR A 359 -23.61 -18.31 7.42
N ASP A 360 -23.51 -17.76 8.64
CA ASP A 360 -24.32 -18.23 9.79
C ASP A 360 -25.80 -17.90 9.61
N TYR A 361 -26.09 -16.71 9.07
CA TYR A 361 -27.42 -16.22 8.79
C TYR A 361 -27.61 -16.03 7.28
N GLY A 362 -28.83 -16.25 6.81
CA GLY A 362 -29.21 -16.07 5.41
C GLY A 362 -30.04 -17.24 4.89
N GLY A 363 -31.02 -16.92 4.03
CA GLY A 363 -31.81 -17.90 3.29
C GLY A 363 -31.34 -18.01 1.83
N LEU A 364 -31.96 -18.89 1.05
CA LEU A 364 -31.61 -19.10 -0.36
C LEU A 364 -31.74 -17.83 -1.22
N THR A 365 -32.58 -16.87 -0.82
CA THR A 365 -32.80 -15.58 -1.51
C THR A 365 -32.03 -14.42 -0.87
N SER A 366 -31.16 -14.69 0.09
CA SER A 366 -30.38 -13.64 0.76
C SER A 366 -29.25 -13.10 -0.14
N HIS A 367 -28.80 -11.89 0.16
CA HIS A 367 -27.67 -11.24 -0.54
C HIS A 367 -26.46 -12.18 -0.80
N PRO A 368 -25.95 -12.96 0.17
CA PRO A 368 -24.83 -13.88 -0.08
C PRO A 368 -25.17 -14.96 -1.12
N ALA A 369 -26.41 -15.45 -1.10
CA ALA A 369 -26.87 -16.52 -1.98
C ALA A 369 -27.12 -16.04 -3.42
N ILE A 370 -27.64 -14.82 -3.60
CA ILE A 370 -27.83 -14.22 -4.94
C ILE A 370 -26.48 -13.95 -5.59
N VAL A 371 -25.59 -13.25 -4.86
CA VAL A 371 -24.28 -12.84 -5.37
C VAL A 371 -23.38 -14.04 -5.67
N ALA A 372 -23.36 -15.07 -4.81
CA ALA A 372 -22.58 -16.28 -5.08
C ALA A 372 -23.03 -17.03 -6.35
N ARG A 373 -24.34 -17.03 -6.66
CA ARG A 373 -24.87 -17.62 -7.91
C ARG A 373 -24.48 -16.80 -9.15
N GLU A 374 -24.49 -15.47 -9.04
CA GLU A 374 -24.05 -14.57 -10.11
C GLU A 374 -22.55 -14.74 -10.40
N MET A 375 -21.76 -14.95 -9.35
CA MET A 375 -20.31 -15.19 -9.44
C MET A 375 -19.95 -16.63 -9.81
N GLY A 376 -20.91 -17.57 -9.77
CA GLY A 376 -20.67 -18.98 -10.09
C GLY A 376 -19.84 -19.73 -9.06
N ILE A 377 -19.81 -19.27 -7.81
CA ILE A 377 -19.03 -19.88 -6.72
C ILE A 377 -19.95 -20.65 -5.75
N PRO A 378 -19.52 -21.78 -5.18
CA PRO A 378 -20.32 -22.55 -4.22
C PRO A 378 -20.66 -21.75 -2.96
N ALA A 379 -21.87 -21.94 -2.43
CA ALA A 379 -22.29 -21.26 -1.20
C ALA A 379 -23.21 -22.09 -0.29
N VAL A 380 -23.00 -21.96 1.01
CA VAL A 380 -23.81 -22.57 2.07
C VAL A 380 -24.20 -21.49 3.09
N VAL A 381 -25.49 -21.16 3.18
CA VAL A 381 -25.98 -20.04 4.01
C VAL A 381 -26.89 -20.54 5.12
N GLY A 382 -26.98 -19.81 6.23
CA GLY A 382 -27.86 -20.19 7.33
C GLY A 382 -27.32 -21.39 8.13
N THR A 383 -26.01 -21.50 8.28
CA THR A 383 -25.36 -22.59 9.05
C THR A 383 -25.58 -22.46 10.55
N GLY A 384 -25.95 -21.27 11.05
CA GLY A 384 -26.19 -20.96 12.46
C GLY A 384 -24.93 -20.75 13.31
N ASP A 385 -23.82 -21.41 12.97
CA ASP A 385 -22.60 -21.40 13.79
C ASP A 385 -21.27 -21.60 13.02
N ALA A 386 -21.22 -21.45 11.70
CA ALA A 386 -19.99 -21.58 10.92
C ALA A 386 -18.87 -20.62 11.37
N THR A 387 -19.16 -19.37 11.74
CA THR A 387 -18.13 -18.43 12.23
C THR A 387 -17.58 -18.78 13.61
N ARG A 388 -18.28 -19.65 14.35
CA ARG A 388 -17.80 -20.18 15.65
C ARG A 388 -17.04 -21.49 15.49
N ARG A 389 -17.33 -22.23 14.41
CA ARG A 389 -16.71 -23.53 14.13
C ARG A 389 -15.45 -23.42 13.28
N PHE A 390 -15.34 -22.39 12.45
CA PHE A 390 -14.20 -22.16 11.58
C PHE A 390 -13.48 -20.86 11.91
N HIS A 391 -12.15 -20.89 11.80
CA HIS A 391 -11.26 -19.77 12.07
C HIS A 391 -10.41 -19.46 10.84
N ASP A 392 -9.87 -18.24 10.78
CA ASP A 392 -8.94 -17.84 9.72
C ASP A 392 -7.80 -18.87 9.59
N GLY A 393 -7.62 -19.42 8.39
CA GLY A 393 -6.58 -20.42 8.12
C GLY A 393 -7.06 -21.88 8.12
N ASP A 394 -8.28 -22.17 8.58
CA ASP A 394 -8.83 -23.52 8.49
C ASP A 394 -9.01 -23.93 7.02
N VAL A 395 -8.67 -25.16 6.67
CA VAL A 395 -8.93 -25.69 5.32
C VAL A 395 -10.24 -26.44 5.34
N VAL A 396 -11.22 -25.92 4.61
CA VAL A 396 -12.55 -26.50 4.54
C VAL A 396 -12.92 -26.84 3.11
N ARG A 397 -13.68 -27.93 2.96
CA ARG A 397 -14.41 -28.25 1.73
C ARG A 397 -15.85 -27.80 1.90
N VAL A 398 -16.28 -26.87 1.05
CA VAL A 398 -17.66 -26.39 0.92
C VAL A 398 -18.32 -27.14 -0.23
N ASP A 399 -19.36 -27.90 0.07
CA ASP A 399 -20.25 -28.52 -0.91
C ASP A 399 -21.57 -27.74 -0.91
N GLY A 400 -21.66 -26.80 -1.86
CA GLY A 400 -22.81 -25.92 -2.03
C GLY A 400 -24.01 -26.60 -2.71
N GLU A 401 -23.86 -27.83 -3.21
CA GLU A 401 -24.97 -28.63 -3.75
C GLU A 401 -25.68 -29.40 -2.63
N ARG A 402 -24.92 -29.97 -1.69
CA ARG A 402 -25.48 -30.67 -0.52
C ARG A 402 -25.68 -29.78 0.70
N GLY A 403 -25.15 -28.55 0.69
CA GLY A 403 -25.29 -27.61 1.80
C GLY A 403 -24.41 -27.95 3.00
N VAL A 404 -23.24 -28.57 2.78
CA VAL A 404 -22.37 -29.06 3.86
C VAL A 404 -20.97 -28.47 3.78
N VAL A 405 -20.36 -28.23 4.94
CA VAL A 405 -18.99 -27.72 5.06
C VAL A 405 -18.19 -28.64 5.96
N SER A 406 -17.02 -29.06 5.49
CA SER A 406 -16.21 -30.13 6.09
C SER A 406 -14.80 -29.65 6.38
N LEU A 407 -14.33 -29.83 7.61
CA LEU A 407 -12.94 -29.57 7.98
C LEU A 407 -12.05 -30.74 7.56
N LEU A 408 -10.89 -30.46 6.97
CA LEU A 408 -9.92 -31.47 6.57
C LEU A 408 -8.80 -31.58 7.63
N ASP A 409 -8.57 -32.79 8.15
CA ASP A 409 -7.75 -33.07 9.34
C ASP A 409 -6.27 -32.64 9.19
N ASN A 410 -5.81 -31.77 10.09
CA ASN A 410 -4.45 -31.21 10.12
C ASN A 410 -3.54 -31.96 11.12
N LYS A 411 -2.59 -32.77 10.62
CA LYS A 411 -1.44 -33.27 11.40
C LYS A 411 -0.28 -32.25 11.52
N THR A 412 -0.47 -31.04 11.02
CA THR A 412 0.51 -29.94 10.93
C THR A 412 0.43 -28.92 12.08
N ALA A 413 -0.44 -29.14 13.08
CA ALA A 413 -0.89 -28.11 14.02
C ALA A 413 0.10 -27.63 15.11
N ASN A 414 1.38 -28.03 15.14
CA ASN A 414 2.32 -27.54 16.17
C ASN A 414 3.29 -26.44 15.71
N PHE A 415 3.40 -26.13 14.41
CA PHE A 415 4.43 -25.22 13.89
C PHE A 415 3.91 -23.87 13.38
N SER A 416 2.58 -23.69 13.31
CA SER A 416 1.93 -22.38 13.11
C SER A 416 1.99 -21.48 14.36
N LYS A 417 2.43 -22.01 15.51
CA LYS A 417 2.59 -21.28 16.77
C LYS A 417 3.74 -20.27 16.74
N TYR A 418 4.73 -20.45 15.87
CA TYR A 418 5.96 -19.66 15.86
C TYR A 418 6.07 -18.79 14.62
N THR A 419 6.32 -17.51 14.83
CA THR A 419 6.64 -16.55 13.77
C THR A 419 8.15 -16.38 13.66
N PHE A 420 8.63 -16.35 12.42
CA PHE A 420 10.01 -16.02 12.14
C PHE A 420 10.29 -14.55 12.47
N ALA A 421 11.33 -14.31 13.26
CA ALA A 421 11.72 -12.96 13.65
C ALA A 421 12.82 -12.42 12.75
N TRP A 422 14.03 -12.98 12.83
CA TRP A 422 15.14 -12.61 11.96
C TRP A 422 16.15 -13.75 11.79
N GLN A 423 17.11 -13.51 10.91
CA GLN A 423 18.25 -14.38 10.66
C GLN A 423 19.52 -13.54 10.73
N GLU A 424 20.60 -14.09 11.26
CA GLU A 424 21.91 -13.45 11.30
C GLU A 424 23.03 -14.49 11.27
N LYS A 425 24.23 -14.06 10.91
CA LYS A 425 25.45 -14.83 11.13
C LYS A 425 26.14 -14.22 12.35
N SER A 426 26.11 -14.93 13.46
CA SER A 426 26.70 -14.49 14.72
C SER A 426 27.44 -15.63 15.37
N SER A 427 28.37 -15.31 16.27
CA SER A 427 28.92 -16.32 17.18
C SER A 427 27.81 -16.93 18.05
N PHE A 428 28.01 -18.16 18.51
CA PHE A 428 27.03 -18.81 19.39
C PHE A 428 26.82 -18.03 20.69
N MET A 429 27.84 -17.29 21.14
CA MET A 429 27.76 -16.44 22.32
C MET A 429 26.89 -15.20 22.13
N ILE A 430 26.98 -14.54 20.97
CA ILE A 430 26.11 -13.41 20.64
C ILE A 430 24.66 -13.89 20.48
N ILE A 431 24.47 -15.06 19.87
CA ILE A 431 23.16 -15.71 19.79
C ILE A 431 22.61 -15.97 21.19
N GLU A 432 23.40 -16.56 22.08
CA GLU A 432 22.97 -16.79 23.47
C GLU A 432 22.64 -15.45 24.15
N ALA A 433 23.46 -14.41 23.99
CA ALA A 433 23.17 -13.08 24.55
C ALA A 433 21.83 -12.51 24.05
N ASN A 434 21.49 -12.67 22.76
CA ASN A 434 20.20 -12.26 22.21
C ASN A 434 19.03 -13.02 22.83
N VAL A 435 19.14 -14.35 22.91
CA VAL A 435 18.11 -15.20 23.53
C VAL A 435 17.92 -14.83 25.00
N ARG A 436 19.02 -14.65 25.74
CA ARG A 436 19.02 -14.23 27.15
C ARG A 436 18.41 -12.85 27.35
N ALA A 437 18.64 -11.95 26.40
CA ALA A 437 18.05 -10.62 26.43
C ALA A 437 16.52 -10.73 26.33
N CYS A 438 15.98 -11.55 25.41
CA CYS A 438 14.55 -11.79 25.28
C CYS A 438 13.90 -12.40 26.54
N GLN A 439 14.62 -13.17 27.34
CA GLN A 439 14.08 -13.73 28.60
C GLN A 439 14.09 -12.74 29.76
N LYS A 440 14.88 -11.67 29.68
CA LYS A 440 14.99 -10.69 30.75
C LYS A 440 13.93 -9.61 30.58
N SER A 441 13.33 -9.20 31.70
CA SER A 441 12.74 -7.86 31.77
C SER A 441 13.89 -6.87 31.69
N ILE A 442 14.19 -6.40 30.48
CA ILE A 442 15.27 -5.42 30.24
C ILE A 442 14.71 -4.07 30.69
N SER A 443 14.84 -3.80 31.99
CA SER A 443 14.49 -2.55 32.69
C SER A 443 12.99 -2.25 32.85
N GLU A 444 12.66 -1.16 33.55
CA GLU A 444 11.31 -0.56 33.60
C GLU A 444 10.75 -0.18 32.20
N ILE A 445 11.54 -0.26 31.14
CA ILE A 445 11.23 0.24 29.80
C ILE A 445 10.61 -0.84 28.90
N PHE A 446 11.10 -2.08 28.94
CA PHE A 446 10.61 -3.18 28.13
C PHE A 446 10.35 -4.42 29.00
N ASN A 447 9.07 -4.75 29.21
CA ASN A 447 8.68 -5.86 30.07
C ASN A 447 8.12 -7.04 29.28
N VAL A 448 8.93 -7.60 28.39
CA VAL A 448 8.57 -8.80 27.64
C VAL A 448 9.52 -9.92 28.06
N ASN A 449 9.04 -10.79 28.95
CA ASN A 449 9.72 -12.04 29.29
C ASN A 449 9.26 -13.09 28.29
N PHE A 450 10.03 -13.28 27.22
CA PHE A 450 9.71 -14.24 26.17
C PHE A 450 9.79 -15.67 26.72
N ARG A 451 8.68 -16.40 26.61
CA ARG A 451 8.53 -17.71 27.27
C ARG A 451 8.84 -18.87 26.34
N ASP A 452 8.69 -18.66 25.04
CA ASP A 452 8.78 -19.72 24.04
C ASP A 452 9.57 -19.21 22.82
N ILE A 453 10.86 -19.53 22.82
CA ILE A 453 11.84 -19.09 21.82
C ILE A 453 12.46 -20.33 21.21
N ILE A 454 12.48 -20.39 19.89
CA ILE A 454 13.22 -21.41 19.16
C ILE A 454 14.29 -20.75 18.33
N PHE A 455 15.51 -21.24 18.51
CA PHE A 455 16.67 -20.88 17.75
C PHE A 455 17.21 -22.10 17.02
N PHE A 456 17.55 -21.94 15.74
CA PHE A 456 18.27 -22.94 14.98
C PHE A 456 19.54 -22.36 14.38
N TYR A 457 20.61 -23.13 14.38
CA TYR A 457 21.83 -22.88 13.62
C TYR A 457 21.96 -23.94 12.54
N ARG A 458 22.08 -23.51 11.28
CA ARG A 458 22.32 -24.37 10.12
C ARG A 458 23.08 -23.58 9.06
N ASP A 459 24.00 -24.22 8.35
CA ASP A 459 24.72 -23.60 7.22
C ASP A 459 25.42 -22.28 7.58
N ASN A 460 25.97 -22.20 8.80
CA ASN A 460 26.60 -20.99 9.35
C ASN A 460 25.64 -19.79 9.51
N GLN A 461 24.36 -20.07 9.75
CA GLN A 461 23.30 -19.08 9.92
C GLN A 461 22.43 -19.41 11.11
N ALA A 462 22.06 -18.37 11.83
CA ALA A 462 21.26 -18.39 13.02
C ALA A 462 19.84 -17.89 12.69
N TYR A 463 18.81 -18.68 13.02
CA TYR A 463 17.40 -18.38 12.74
C TYR A 463 16.62 -18.24 14.05
N PHE A 464 15.92 -17.12 14.22
CA PHE A 464 15.18 -16.80 15.43
C PHE A 464 13.66 -16.89 15.19
N TYR A 465 12.98 -17.59 16.09
CA TYR A 465 11.52 -17.71 16.09
C TYR A 465 10.97 -17.44 17.48
N PHE A 466 9.87 -16.71 17.53
CA PHE A 466 9.10 -16.47 18.74
C PHE A 466 7.70 -17.01 18.60
N SER A 467 7.10 -17.41 19.71
CA SER A 467 5.68 -17.72 19.71
C SER A 467 4.85 -16.50 19.30
N ASN A 468 3.73 -16.73 18.58
CA ASN A 468 2.81 -15.67 18.18
C ASN A 468 2.26 -14.91 19.41
N GLU A 469 2.11 -15.60 20.54
CA GLU A 469 1.73 -14.99 21.80
C GLU A 469 2.79 -14.02 22.36
N ASP A 470 4.07 -14.40 22.27
CA ASP A 470 5.17 -13.53 22.69
C ASP A 470 5.25 -12.27 21.81
N ILE A 471 5.03 -12.41 20.49
CA ILE A 471 4.98 -11.26 19.56
C ILE A 471 3.80 -10.35 19.89
N ALA A 472 2.60 -10.90 20.10
CA ALA A 472 1.43 -10.09 20.46
C ALA A 472 1.64 -9.33 21.78
N ARG A 473 2.28 -9.96 22.77
CA ARG A 473 2.70 -9.28 24.02
C ARG A 473 3.71 -8.18 23.75
N TRP A 474 4.65 -8.40 22.84
CA TRP A 474 5.66 -7.41 22.47
C TRP A 474 5.06 -6.17 21.80
N GLU A 475 4.13 -6.36 20.88
CA GLU A 475 3.36 -5.27 20.25
C GLU A 475 2.53 -4.48 21.28
N GLU A 476 1.91 -5.18 22.24
CA GLU A 476 1.12 -4.56 23.30
C GLU A 476 1.99 -3.71 24.24
N GLU A 477 3.15 -4.24 24.64
CA GLU A 477 4.15 -3.50 25.43
C GLU A 477 4.65 -2.24 24.69
N GLY A 478 4.73 -2.30 23.36
CA GLY A 478 5.00 -1.16 22.49
C GLY A 478 4.07 0.05 22.69
N LYS A 479 2.83 -0.14 23.16
CA LYS A 479 1.91 0.97 23.49
C LYS A 479 2.46 1.87 24.60
N LYS A 480 3.37 1.39 25.45
CA LYS A 480 4.04 2.23 26.46
C LYS A 480 4.82 3.39 25.83
N PHE A 481 5.22 3.29 24.56
CA PHE A 481 5.94 4.34 23.84
C PHE A 481 5.08 5.60 23.64
N LEU A 482 3.76 5.45 23.66
CA LEU A 482 2.81 6.57 23.57
C LEU A 482 2.83 7.46 24.82
N LYS A 483 3.43 7.01 25.93
CA LYS A 483 3.50 7.77 27.19
C LYS A 483 4.57 8.86 27.11
N ALA A 484 4.24 10.05 27.62
CA ALA A 484 5.06 11.25 27.47
C ALA A 484 6.48 11.17 28.09
N ASN A 485 6.72 10.29 29.07
CA ASN A 485 8.02 10.14 29.73
C ASN A 485 8.90 9.01 29.16
N TYR A 486 8.38 8.22 28.21
CA TYR A 486 9.07 7.05 27.68
C TYR A 486 10.40 7.42 27.01
N LEU A 487 10.38 8.40 26.10
CA LEU A 487 11.57 8.81 25.33
C LEU A 487 12.73 9.22 26.25
N ASN A 488 12.44 9.96 27.33
CA ASN A 488 13.45 10.36 28.30
C ASN A 488 14.02 9.16 29.05
N LYS A 489 13.17 8.22 29.49
CA LYS A 489 13.64 6.99 30.14
C LYS A 489 14.52 6.16 29.20
N PHE A 490 14.10 6.00 27.94
CA PHE A 490 14.84 5.30 26.90
C PHE A 490 16.23 5.92 26.67
N LEU A 491 16.32 7.25 26.53
CA LEU A 491 17.60 7.95 26.33
C LEU A 491 18.54 7.85 27.54
N ILE A 492 18.01 7.96 28.76
CA ILE A 492 18.82 7.81 29.98
C ILE A 492 19.40 6.39 30.06
N TYR A 493 18.57 5.37 29.83
CA TYR A 493 18.97 3.98 29.99
C TYR A 493 19.95 3.53 28.89
N THR A 494 19.68 3.92 27.63
CA THR A 494 20.63 3.67 26.52
C THR A 494 21.99 4.30 26.78
N LYS A 495 22.03 5.53 27.30
CA LYS A 495 23.28 6.18 27.70
C LYS A 495 24.02 5.40 28.79
N GLN A 496 23.32 5.00 29.86
CA GLN A 496 23.91 4.23 30.97
C GLN A 496 24.50 2.89 30.51
N ILE A 497 23.78 2.15 29.65
CA ILE A 497 24.29 0.88 29.12
C ILE A 497 25.52 1.09 28.24
N LYS A 498 25.54 2.12 27.37
CA LYS A 498 26.72 2.46 26.56
C LYS A 498 27.93 2.78 27.43
N GLU A 499 27.76 3.61 28.46
CA GLU A 499 28.82 3.97 29.40
C GLU A 499 29.36 2.73 30.16
N LYS A 500 28.45 1.89 30.67
CA LYS A 500 28.80 0.64 31.36
C LYS A 500 29.55 -0.31 30.42
N PHE A 501 29.09 -0.47 29.18
CA PHE A 501 29.72 -1.29 28.16
C PHE A 501 31.17 -0.86 27.88
N TYR A 502 31.38 0.41 27.52
CA TYR A 502 32.74 0.89 27.20
C TYR A 502 33.69 0.81 28.39
N LYS A 503 33.19 1.01 29.62
CA LYS A 503 33.98 0.82 30.84
C LYS A 503 34.45 -0.64 31.02
N VAL A 504 33.58 -1.61 30.71
CA VAL A 504 33.96 -3.04 30.75
C VAL A 504 35.00 -3.36 29.68
N ILE A 505 34.82 -2.85 28.45
CA ILE A 505 35.80 -3.01 27.36
C ILE A 505 37.15 -2.38 27.72
N GLU A 506 37.15 -1.18 28.31
CA GLU A 506 38.37 -0.50 28.77
C GLU A 506 39.09 -1.32 29.85
N ASN A 507 38.35 -1.89 30.80
CA ASN A 507 38.91 -2.76 31.83
C ASN A 507 39.56 -4.03 31.24
N ILE A 508 38.91 -4.65 30.25
CA ILE A 508 39.46 -5.81 29.53
C ILE A 508 40.76 -5.43 28.81
N ASN A 509 40.73 -4.35 28.02
CA ASN A 509 41.88 -3.94 27.20
C ASN A 509 43.04 -3.34 28.03
N GLY A 510 42.76 -2.81 29.23
CA GLY A 510 43.77 -2.34 30.17
C GLY A 510 44.40 -3.45 31.02
N SER A 511 43.83 -4.66 31.01
CA SER A 511 44.29 -5.78 31.83
C SER A 511 45.39 -6.59 31.12
N LYS A 512 46.39 -7.06 31.89
CA LYS A 512 47.36 -8.05 31.38
C LYS A 512 46.75 -9.45 31.49
N LEU A 513 45.91 -9.81 30.53
CA LEU A 513 45.08 -11.03 30.55
C LEU A 513 45.89 -12.33 30.78
N SER A 514 47.10 -12.41 30.23
CA SER A 514 47.98 -13.58 30.38
C SER A 514 48.43 -13.86 31.82
N SER A 515 48.37 -12.88 32.72
CA SER A 515 48.76 -13.03 34.14
C SER A 515 47.58 -13.30 35.08
N LEU A 516 46.34 -13.26 34.58
CA LEU A 516 45.15 -13.47 35.40
C LEU A 516 44.85 -14.96 35.61
N SER A 517 44.28 -15.31 36.75
CA SER A 517 43.72 -16.64 37.03
C SER A 517 42.47 -16.91 36.17
N ASN A 518 42.02 -18.17 36.10
CA ASN A 518 40.78 -18.48 35.39
C ASN A 518 39.55 -17.82 36.03
N GLU A 519 39.57 -17.62 37.35
CA GLU A 519 38.49 -16.96 38.10
C GLU A 519 38.41 -15.46 37.78
N GLU A 520 39.54 -14.79 37.66
CA GLU A 520 39.60 -13.39 37.22
C GLU A 520 39.18 -13.23 35.75
N ILE A 521 39.60 -14.13 34.87
CA ILE A 521 39.13 -14.15 33.47
C ILE A 521 37.63 -14.41 33.38
N LEU A 522 37.09 -15.31 34.21
CA LEU A 522 35.66 -15.57 34.32
C LEU A 522 34.89 -14.33 34.76
N HIS A 523 35.39 -13.60 35.75
CA HIS A 523 34.77 -12.35 36.20
C HIS A 523 34.76 -11.27 35.10
N LEU A 524 35.84 -11.14 34.32
CA LEU A 524 35.86 -10.25 33.14
C LEU A 524 34.85 -10.70 32.08
N PHE A 525 34.79 -12.01 31.82
CA PHE A 525 33.86 -12.61 30.87
C PHE A 525 32.39 -12.41 31.27
N ASP A 526 32.03 -12.61 32.54
CA ASP A 526 30.65 -12.43 33.00
C ASP A 526 30.20 -10.96 32.95
N ASN A 527 31.10 -10.03 33.30
CA ASN A 527 30.83 -8.60 33.14
C ASN A 527 30.61 -8.23 31.67
N TYR A 528 31.48 -8.74 30.79
CA TYR A 528 31.33 -8.59 29.34
C TYR A 528 29.98 -9.14 28.85
N PHE A 529 29.66 -10.39 29.17
CA PHE A 529 28.45 -11.05 28.70
C PHE A 529 27.19 -10.33 29.22
N SER A 530 27.21 -9.83 30.45
CA SER A 530 26.12 -9.03 31.01
C SER A 530 25.87 -7.75 30.21
N VAL A 531 26.92 -6.95 29.94
CA VAL A 531 26.72 -5.67 29.23
C VAL A 531 26.34 -5.87 27.76
N VAL A 532 26.81 -6.94 27.14
CA VAL A 532 26.40 -7.33 25.78
C VAL A 532 24.94 -7.76 25.75
N THR A 533 24.51 -8.56 26.73
CA THR A 533 23.09 -8.96 26.88
C THR A 533 22.19 -7.73 27.12
N ASP A 534 22.61 -6.80 27.98
CA ASP A 534 21.86 -5.56 28.25
C ASP A 534 21.73 -4.69 26.99
N ALA A 535 22.81 -4.54 26.22
CA ALA A 535 22.82 -3.78 24.97
C ALA A 535 21.96 -4.44 23.88
N ALA A 536 22.07 -5.76 23.72
CA ALA A 536 21.23 -6.55 22.81
C ALA A 536 19.74 -6.40 23.15
N GLY A 537 19.41 -6.39 24.44
CA GLY A 537 18.04 -6.25 24.90
C GLY A 537 17.37 -4.94 24.51
N ILE A 538 18.06 -3.81 24.70
CA ILE A 538 17.51 -2.51 24.28
C ILE A 538 17.44 -2.42 22.75
N TYR A 539 18.44 -2.96 22.05
CA TYR A 539 18.42 -3.03 20.59
C TYR A 539 17.19 -3.79 20.10
N LEU A 540 16.94 -4.99 20.63
CA LEU A 540 15.75 -5.79 20.31
C LEU A 540 14.47 -5.07 20.70
N GLY A 541 14.36 -4.50 21.90
CA GLY A 541 13.18 -3.74 22.34
C GLY A 541 12.84 -2.53 21.45
N SER A 542 13.80 -2.02 20.68
CA SER A 542 13.62 -0.92 19.72
C SER A 542 13.30 -1.37 18.28
N THR A 543 12.83 -2.60 18.09
CA THR A 543 12.46 -3.17 16.77
C THR A 543 11.19 -2.55 16.20
N PRO A 544 11.02 -2.59 14.86
CA PRO A 544 9.77 -2.17 14.21
C PRO A 544 8.51 -2.81 14.81
N GLU A 545 8.58 -4.08 15.18
CA GLU A 545 7.51 -4.86 15.81
C GLU A 545 7.07 -4.22 17.14
N ALA A 546 8.03 -3.83 17.99
CA ALA A 546 7.75 -3.11 19.22
C ALA A 546 7.20 -1.69 18.96
N MET A 547 7.59 -1.06 17.84
CA MET A 547 7.17 0.30 17.47
C MET A 547 5.82 0.37 16.75
N PHE A 548 5.22 -0.78 16.42
CA PHE A 548 4.01 -0.88 15.60
C PHE A 548 2.85 -0.03 16.15
N ALA A 549 2.65 -0.03 17.47
CA ALA A 549 1.62 0.80 18.12
C ALA A 549 1.85 2.31 17.91
N THR A 550 3.11 2.75 17.97
CA THR A 550 3.49 4.16 17.76
C THR A 550 3.29 4.57 16.30
N ASP A 551 3.65 3.69 15.37
CA ASP A 551 3.43 3.88 13.93
C ASP A 551 1.94 4.04 13.58
N ARG A 552 1.12 3.12 14.09
CA ARG A 552 -0.34 3.11 13.88
C ARG A 552 -0.99 4.38 14.40
N GLU A 553 -0.64 4.81 15.62
CA GLU A 553 -1.22 6.03 16.22
C GLU A 553 -0.76 7.30 15.48
N LEU A 554 0.50 7.38 15.04
CA LEU A 554 0.96 8.50 14.22
C LEU A 554 0.18 8.57 12.90
N LYS A 555 0.03 7.44 12.19
CA LYS A 555 -0.74 7.36 10.94
C LYS A 555 -2.20 7.75 11.13
N LYS A 556 -2.85 7.31 12.21
CA LYS A 556 -4.23 7.72 12.56
C LYS A 556 -4.35 9.23 12.74
N ILE A 557 -3.39 9.87 13.43
CA ILE A 557 -3.39 11.33 13.60
C ILE A 557 -3.22 12.01 12.24
N LEU A 558 -2.27 11.56 11.42
CA LEU A 558 -2.03 12.12 10.10
C LEU A 558 -3.24 11.98 9.18
N GLN A 559 -3.92 10.83 9.17
CA GLN A 559 -5.14 10.61 8.37
C GLN A 559 -6.27 11.61 8.69
N LYS A 560 -6.29 12.17 9.91
CA LYS A 560 -7.27 13.19 10.32
C LYS A 560 -6.89 14.62 9.91
N CYS A 561 -5.63 14.88 9.56
CA CYS A 561 -5.13 16.25 9.33
C CYS A 561 -4.30 16.42 8.04
N VAL A 562 -4.07 15.36 7.28
CA VAL A 562 -3.30 15.33 6.04
C VAL A 562 -4.14 14.67 4.94
N PRO A 563 -4.24 15.27 3.74
CA PRO A 563 -4.92 14.65 2.59
C PRO A 563 -4.35 13.27 2.27
N LYS A 564 -5.20 12.33 1.84
CA LYS A 564 -4.84 10.92 1.64
C LYS A 564 -3.70 10.76 0.64
N GLU A 565 -3.69 11.54 -0.45
CA GLU A 565 -2.63 11.54 -1.46
C GLU A 565 -1.26 12.06 -0.96
N LYS A 566 -1.20 12.75 0.18
CA LYS A 566 0.04 13.27 0.79
C LYS A 566 0.48 12.51 2.03
N LEU A 567 -0.29 11.52 2.47
CA LEU A 567 -0.09 10.83 3.74
C LEU A 567 1.31 10.20 3.85
N ASP A 568 1.73 9.46 2.82
CA ASP A 568 3.01 8.75 2.80
C ASP A 568 4.20 9.73 2.69
N GLU A 569 4.05 10.81 1.92
CA GLU A 569 5.06 11.87 1.80
C GLU A 569 5.26 12.58 3.15
N VAL A 570 4.16 12.98 3.81
CA VAL A 570 4.21 13.65 5.11
C VAL A 570 4.75 12.72 6.18
N TYR A 571 4.30 11.46 6.22
CA TYR A 571 4.79 10.46 7.17
C TYR A 571 6.30 10.24 7.01
N ALA A 572 6.78 10.03 5.78
CA ALA A 572 8.21 9.86 5.49
C ALA A 572 9.02 11.10 5.90
N THR A 573 8.50 12.30 5.63
CA THR A 573 9.17 13.57 5.94
C THR A 573 9.32 13.78 7.46
N ILE A 574 8.29 13.49 8.26
CA ILE A 574 8.35 13.72 9.70
C ILE A 574 9.05 12.60 10.46
N CYS A 575 9.08 11.38 9.93
CA CYS A 575 9.78 10.25 10.54
C CYS A 575 11.27 10.17 10.13
N ALA A 576 11.69 10.94 9.12
CA ALA A 576 13.09 11.03 8.73
C ALA A 576 13.96 11.58 9.89
N PRO A 577 15.12 10.96 10.19
CA PRO A 577 16.02 11.46 11.21
C PRO A 577 16.55 12.85 10.85
N SER A 578 16.54 13.75 11.84
CA SER A 578 17.07 15.12 11.73
C SER A 578 18.49 15.26 12.26
N GLU A 579 19.13 14.14 12.60
CA GLU A 579 20.47 14.07 13.19
C GLU A 579 21.36 13.14 12.34
N ILE A 580 22.68 13.34 12.44
CA ILE A 580 23.66 12.49 11.76
C ILE A 580 23.72 11.15 12.48
N ASP A 581 23.40 10.07 11.77
CA ASP A 581 23.48 8.72 12.34
C ASP A 581 24.93 8.21 12.43
N PHE A 582 25.09 7.07 13.10
CA PHE A 582 26.40 6.43 13.35
C PHE A 582 27.18 6.09 12.06
N ILE A 583 26.50 5.69 11.00
CA ILE A 583 27.10 5.33 9.71
C ILE A 583 27.56 6.60 8.98
N GLN A 584 26.72 7.64 8.98
CA GLN A 584 27.06 8.94 8.42
C GLN A 584 28.23 9.60 9.17
N GLN A 585 28.27 9.47 10.49
CA GLN A 585 29.36 10.00 11.31
C GLN A 585 30.69 9.32 11.01
N GLU A 586 30.70 8.02 10.69
CA GLU A 586 31.91 7.30 10.28
C GLU A 586 32.57 7.91 9.04
N LYS A 587 31.77 8.28 8.03
CA LYS A 587 32.26 8.90 6.79
C LYS A 587 32.87 10.28 7.05
N ILE A 588 32.26 11.05 7.95
CA ILE A 588 32.77 12.37 8.36
C ILE A 588 34.12 12.21 9.05
N ASP A 589 34.22 11.28 9.99
CA ASP A 589 35.46 11.00 10.72
C ASP A 589 36.54 10.42 9.80
N TRP A 590 36.15 9.58 8.84
CA TRP A 590 37.05 9.06 7.81
C TRP A 590 37.63 10.19 6.96
N LEU A 591 36.82 11.16 6.54
CA LEU A 591 37.30 12.34 5.81
C LEU A 591 38.29 13.17 6.65
N VAL A 592 38.01 13.37 7.94
CA VAL A 592 38.92 14.06 8.86
C VAL A 592 40.25 13.32 8.94
N LEU A 593 40.22 11.99 9.02
CA LEU A 593 41.40 11.15 9.06
C LEU A 593 42.20 11.22 7.75
N MET A 594 41.53 11.15 6.59
CA MET A 594 42.18 11.18 5.27
C MET A 594 42.79 12.54 4.91
N LYS A 595 42.33 13.64 5.52
CA LYS A 595 42.93 14.97 5.37
C LYS A 595 44.30 15.12 6.05
N LYS A 596 44.67 14.20 6.95
CA LYS A 596 45.99 14.26 7.60
C LYS A 596 47.09 13.91 6.61
N LYS A 597 48.20 14.66 6.64
CA LYS A 597 49.39 14.40 5.80
C LYS A 597 49.93 12.97 5.95
N LYS A 598 49.82 12.39 7.16
CA LYS A 598 50.20 11.01 7.47
C LYS A 598 49.17 10.45 8.45
N VAL A 599 48.68 9.25 8.15
CA VAL A 599 47.76 8.49 9.01
C VAL A 599 48.52 7.27 9.54
N THR A 600 48.60 7.12 10.87
CA THR A 600 49.32 6.01 11.53
C THR A 600 48.44 4.77 11.70
N LYS A 601 49.05 3.62 12.01
CA LYS A 601 48.31 2.38 12.32
C LYS A 601 47.43 2.55 13.58
N GLU A 602 47.94 3.22 14.60
CA GLU A 602 47.20 3.50 15.85
C GLU A 602 45.95 4.33 15.58
N GLU A 603 46.01 5.30 14.68
CA GLU A 603 44.83 6.09 14.30
C GLU A 603 43.78 5.26 13.53
N LEU A 604 44.22 4.31 12.69
CA LEU A 604 43.31 3.36 12.03
C LEU A 604 42.68 2.39 13.03
N ILE A 605 43.43 1.90 14.02
CA ILE A 605 42.89 1.06 15.11
C ILE A 605 41.88 1.86 15.94
N LYS A 606 42.19 3.12 16.26
CA LYS A 606 41.28 3.99 16.99
C LYS A 606 39.98 4.23 16.21
N HIS A 607 40.08 4.41 14.89
CA HIS A 607 38.92 4.48 14.01
C HIS A 607 38.13 3.16 14.02
N ALA A 608 38.81 2.01 13.90
CA ALA A 608 38.19 0.70 13.95
C ALA A 608 37.44 0.45 15.26
N ASN A 609 38.04 0.78 16.40
CA ASN A 609 37.42 0.62 17.73
C ASN A 609 36.22 1.55 17.90
N LYS A 610 36.28 2.78 17.39
CA LYS A 610 35.14 3.70 17.41
C LYS A 610 33.96 3.16 16.60
N TYR A 611 34.24 2.44 15.51
CA TYR A 611 33.25 1.91 14.57
C TYR A 611 33.26 0.37 14.50
N ALA A 612 33.42 -0.28 15.65
CA ALA A 612 33.61 -1.72 15.79
C ALA A 612 32.52 -2.58 15.12
N ALA A 613 31.26 -2.12 15.08
CA ALA A 613 30.17 -2.80 14.37
C ALA A 613 30.45 -3.02 12.87
N ASN A 614 31.28 -2.18 12.24
CA ASN A 614 31.65 -2.36 10.83
C ASN A 614 32.61 -3.54 10.58
N PHE A 615 33.18 -4.08 11.67
CA PHE A 615 34.15 -5.19 11.68
C PHE A 615 33.57 -6.41 12.40
N PHE A 616 32.24 -6.51 12.49
CA PHE A 616 31.57 -7.68 13.03
C PHE A 616 32.00 -8.96 12.30
N ASN A 617 32.08 -10.09 13.01
CA ASN A 617 32.62 -11.36 12.54
C ASN A 617 34.05 -11.28 11.95
N THR A 618 34.77 -10.18 12.19
CA THR A 618 36.18 -10.02 11.81
C THR A 618 37.01 -10.17 13.09
N TYR A 619 37.34 -11.41 13.44
CA TYR A 619 38.08 -11.76 14.66
C TYR A 619 39.59 -11.48 14.58
N SER A 620 40.00 -10.48 13.79
CA SER A 620 41.41 -10.18 13.54
C SER A 620 41.66 -8.68 13.32
N VAL A 621 42.44 -8.09 14.22
CA VAL A 621 42.91 -6.70 14.09
C VAL A 621 43.78 -6.52 12.85
N THR A 622 44.58 -7.52 12.46
CA THR A 622 45.42 -7.47 11.26
C THR A 622 44.59 -7.37 9.99
N ILE A 623 43.56 -8.22 9.84
CA ILE A 623 42.67 -8.19 8.68
C ILE A 623 41.95 -6.83 8.59
N THR A 624 41.47 -6.32 9.73
CA THR A 624 40.84 -5.00 9.82
C THR A 624 41.79 -3.88 9.41
N LEU A 625 43.05 -3.92 9.86
CA LEU A 625 44.07 -2.95 9.51
C LEU A 625 44.41 -2.98 8.02
N ASP A 626 44.55 -4.17 7.43
CA ASP A 626 44.85 -4.33 6.02
C ASP A 626 43.71 -3.79 5.16
N TYR A 627 42.46 -4.07 5.53
CA TYR A 627 41.29 -3.48 4.90
C TYR A 627 41.30 -1.94 4.97
N LEU A 628 41.51 -1.36 6.16
CA LEU A 628 41.52 0.09 6.32
C LEU A 628 42.67 0.75 5.56
N GLN A 629 43.83 0.10 5.47
CA GLN A 629 44.95 0.55 4.65
C GLN A 629 44.60 0.51 3.16
N GLN A 630 43.89 -0.52 2.70
CA GLN A 630 43.43 -0.64 1.32
C GLN A 630 42.34 0.41 1.01
N ARG A 631 41.36 0.59 1.90
CA ARG A 631 40.34 1.65 1.80
C ARG A 631 41.00 3.02 1.72
N LYS A 632 42.01 3.29 2.54
CA LYS A 632 42.79 4.53 2.50
C LYS A 632 43.43 4.76 1.13
N LYS A 633 44.04 3.73 0.52
CA LYS A 633 44.65 3.84 -0.82
C LYS A 633 43.63 4.17 -1.91
N ASN A 634 42.41 3.67 -1.77
CA ASN A 634 41.35 3.80 -2.75
C ASN A 634 40.40 4.97 -2.47
N THR A 635 40.62 5.74 -1.40
CA THR A 635 39.73 6.86 -1.05
C THR A 635 40.05 8.07 -1.93
N ASP A 636 39.12 8.44 -2.80
CA ASP A 636 39.13 9.76 -3.42
C ASP A 636 38.64 10.81 -2.41
N ILE A 637 39.53 11.71 -2.02
CA ILE A 637 39.26 12.72 -0.99
C ILE A 637 38.24 13.76 -1.49
N ASP A 638 38.22 14.09 -2.78
CA ASP A 638 37.32 15.10 -3.32
C ASP A 638 35.91 14.55 -3.51
N GLU A 639 35.79 13.28 -3.91
CA GLU A 639 34.51 12.56 -3.89
C GLU A 639 33.95 12.44 -2.46
N LEU A 640 34.78 12.02 -1.49
CA LEU A 640 34.38 11.90 -0.09
C LEU A 640 33.99 13.26 0.52
N LYS A 641 34.63 14.37 0.10
CA LYS A 641 34.20 15.73 0.48
C LYS A 641 32.81 16.06 -0.06
N LYS A 642 32.53 15.77 -1.34
CA LYS A 642 31.21 15.99 -1.95
C LYS A 642 30.15 15.19 -1.20
N GLU A 643 30.45 13.93 -0.86
CA GLU A 643 29.56 13.06 -0.09
C GLU A 643 29.27 13.60 1.31
N VAL A 644 30.30 14.04 2.06
CA VAL A 644 30.11 14.64 3.39
C VAL A 644 29.31 15.95 3.33
N ILE A 645 29.50 16.77 2.29
CA ILE A 645 28.70 17.98 2.07
C ILE A 645 27.24 17.61 1.79
N ARG A 646 26.99 16.58 0.96
CA ARG A 646 25.64 16.06 0.69
C ARG A 646 24.96 15.59 1.97
N ILE A 647 25.64 14.78 2.79
CA ILE A 647 25.11 14.30 4.08
C ILE A 647 24.69 15.49 4.96
N LYS A 648 25.57 16.48 5.14
CA LYS A 648 25.27 17.66 5.98
C LYS A 648 24.11 18.49 5.44
N ASN A 649 24.06 18.69 4.13
CA ASN A 649 22.98 19.44 3.48
C ASN A 649 21.65 18.68 3.55
N GLN A 650 21.67 17.36 3.36
CA GLN A 650 20.50 16.49 3.47
C GLN A 650 19.92 16.55 4.87
N VAL A 651 20.71 16.31 5.91
CA VAL A 651 20.27 16.39 7.32
C VAL A 651 19.70 17.78 7.65
N ARG A 652 20.36 18.86 7.19
CA ARG A 652 19.88 20.24 7.40
C ARG A 652 18.55 20.49 6.68
N SER A 653 18.42 20.05 5.44
CA SER A 653 17.20 20.23 4.63
C SER A 653 16.03 19.40 5.15
N SER A 654 16.28 18.15 5.55
CA SER A 654 15.29 17.26 6.15
C SER A 654 14.84 17.80 7.51
N GLY A 655 15.76 18.30 8.34
CA GLY A 655 15.43 18.97 9.59
C GLY A 655 14.52 20.19 9.37
N HIS A 656 14.85 21.06 8.42
CA HIS A 656 14.02 22.22 8.10
C HIS A 656 12.62 21.82 7.59
N LYS A 657 12.55 20.91 6.61
CA LYS A 657 11.28 20.39 6.08
C LYS A 657 10.44 19.74 7.19
N ARG A 658 11.07 18.92 8.03
CA ARG A 658 10.43 18.29 9.19
C ARG A 658 9.83 19.31 10.14
N THR A 659 10.58 20.35 10.53
CA THR A 659 10.07 21.43 11.39
C THR A 659 8.89 22.17 10.74
N VAL A 660 8.99 22.52 9.45
CA VAL A 660 7.92 23.22 8.73
C VAL A 660 6.64 22.40 8.68
N VAL A 661 6.74 21.10 8.43
CA VAL A 661 5.59 20.19 8.37
C VAL A 661 5.03 19.95 9.77
N LEU A 662 5.87 19.69 10.78
CA LEU A 662 5.44 19.47 12.16
C LEU A 662 4.71 20.67 12.77
N ASN A 663 5.08 21.91 12.40
CA ASN A 663 4.40 23.12 12.86
C ASN A 663 2.94 23.22 12.37
N LYS A 664 2.57 22.48 11.32
CA LYS A 664 1.21 22.42 10.78
C LYS A 664 0.40 21.25 11.32
N LEU A 665 1.00 20.38 12.14
CA LEU A 665 0.39 19.16 12.65
C LEU A 665 0.08 19.28 14.15
N PRO A 666 -0.83 18.45 14.68
CA PRO A 666 -1.11 18.41 16.12
C PRO A 666 0.16 18.12 16.93
N LYS A 667 0.30 18.74 18.11
CA LYS A 667 1.46 18.54 19.02
C LYS A 667 1.74 17.06 19.32
N GLN A 668 0.69 16.23 19.34
CA GLN A 668 0.82 14.79 19.55
C GLN A 668 1.55 14.09 18.39
N ALA A 669 1.32 14.47 17.13
CA ALA A 669 2.05 13.94 15.98
C ALA A 669 3.54 14.26 16.07
N GLY A 670 3.89 15.47 16.51
CA GLY A 670 5.29 15.85 16.75
C GLY A 670 5.98 14.99 17.81
N LYS A 671 5.30 14.67 18.92
CA LYS A 671 5.85 13.79 19.97
C LYS A 671 6.12 12.37 19.45
N LEU A 672 5.16 11.78 18.73
CA LEU A 672 5.29 10.42 18.19
C LEU A 672 6.35 10.35 17.08
N SER A 673 6.38 11.35 16.18
CA SER A 673 7.44 11.51 15.17
C SER A 673 8.83 11.59 15.83
N GLN A 674 8.96 12.31 16.93
CA GLN A 674 10.23 12.42 17.65
C GLN A 674 10.66 11.09 18.27
N ILE A 675 9.74 10.34 18.88
CA ILE A 675 10.03 9.00 19.40
C ILE A 675 10.60 8.10 18.30
N ILE A 676 9.91 8.04 17.15
CA ILE A 676 10.32 7.19 16.02
C ILE A 676 11.69 7.59 15.48
N ALA A 677 11.90 8.88 15.21
CA ALA A 677 13.15 9.37 14.64
C ALA A 677 14.34 9.19 15.59
N THR A 678 14.17 9.48 16.89
CA THR A 678 15.24 9.37 17.89
C THR A 678 15.59 7.91 18.18
N GLN A 679 14.60 7.01 18.29
CA GLN A 679 14.88 5.58 18.46
C GLN A 679 15.65 4.99 17.27
N ALA A 680 15.35 5.39 16.04
CA ALA A 680 16.07 4.93 14.85
C ALA A 680 17.57 5.27 14.91
N VAL A 681 17.92 6.47 15.40
CA VAL A 681 19.32 6.90 15.58
C VAL A 681 19.99 6.14 16.72
N GLU A 682 19.34 6.04 17.88
CA GLU A 682 19.91 5.39 19.06
C GLU A 682 20.13 3.88 18.85
N ARG A 683 19.20 3.21 18.16
CA ARG A 683 19.30 1.79 17.77
C ARG A 683 20.58 1.51 16.98
N LEU A 684 20.92 2.37 16.02
CA LEU A 684 22.16 2.25 15.24
C LEU A 684 23.41 2.45 16.11
N SER A 685 23.34 3.29 17.14
CA SER A 685 24.45 3.48 18.08
C SER A 685 24.69 2.26 18.98
N LEU A 686 23.62 1.62 19.46
CA LEU A 686 23.68 0.41 20.31
C LEU A 686 24.25 -0.79 19.55
N LYS A 687 24.09 -0.82 18.22
CA LYS A 687 24.69 -1.83 17.35
C LYS A 687 26.21 -1.93 17.54
N ASN A 688 26.89 -0.82 17.85
CA ASN A 688 28.33 -0.82 18.14
C ASN A 688 28.68 -1.51 19.47
N CYS A 689 27.78 -1.47 20.46
CA CYS A 689 27.98 -2.11 21.75
C CYS A 689 27.64 -3.61 21.71
N TRP A 690 26.68 -4.02 20.87
CA TRP A 690 26.30 -5.42 20.76
C TRP A 690 27.11 -6.16 19.68
N GLN A 691 27.03 -5.75 18.41
CA GLN A 691 27.78 -6.42 17.33
C GLN A 691 29.28 -6.10 17.40
N GLY A 692 29.67 -4.89 17.81
CA GLY A 692 31.09 -4.55 17.95
C GLY A 692 31.78 -5.22 19.15
N ALA A 693 31.03 -5.89 20.04
CA ALA A 693 31.52 -6.35 21.33
C ALA A 693 32.69 -7.34 21.23
N GLU A 694 32.56 -8.34 20.35
CA GLU A 694 33.59 -9.39 20.20
C GLU A 694 34.89 -8.83 19.64
N PHE A 695 34.80 -7.90 18.69
CA PHE A 695 35.96 -7.19 18.14
C PHE A 695 36.64 -6.34 19.23
N LEU A 696 35.86 -5.60 20.01
CA LEU A 696 36.36 -4.74 21.08
C LEU A 696 36.98 -5.52 22.26
N ALA A 697 36.54 -6.76 22.49
CA ALA A 697 37.04 -7.66 23.52
C ALA A 697 37.88 -8.82 22.96
N ILE A 698 38.41 -8.70 21.75
CA ILE A 698 39.05 -9.84 21.05
C ILE A 698 40.22 -10.44 21.84
N GLU A 699 40.98 -9.61 22.57
CA GLU A 699 42.10 -10.05 23.41
C GLU A 699 41.65 -11.02 24.53
N LEU A 700 40.46 -10.81 25.10
CA LEU A 700 39.87 -11.73 26.08
C LEU A 700 39.63 -13.11 25.46
N PHE A 701 39.09 -13.14 24.24
CA PHE A 701 38.80 -14.39 23.54
C PHE A 701 40.05 -15.09 23.03
N ILE A 702 41.07 -14.35 22.60
CA ILE A 702 42.40 -14.90 22.28
C ILE A 702 42.99 -15.61 23.51
N GLU A 703 42.90 -14.98 24.69
CA GLU A 703 43.41 -15.59 25.92
C GLU A 703 42.61 -16.84 26.33
N ILE A 704 41.27 -16.81 26.22
CA ILE A 704 40.41 -17.98 26.48
C ILE A 704 40.74 -19.12 25.49
N SER A 705 40.85 -18.81 24.20
CA SER A 705 41.24 -19.74 23.12
C SER A 705 42.60 -20.39 23.41
N ARG A 706 43.60 -19.58 23.81
CA ARG A 706 44.95 -20.04 24.18
C ARG A 706 44.91 -21.01 25.36
N ARG A 707 44.12 -20.71 26.41
CA ARG A 707 43.96 -21.60 27.58
C ARG A 707 43.24 -22.89 27.22
N ALA A 708 42.18 -22.81 26.42
CA ALA A 708 41.40 -23.97 25.98
C ALA A 708 42.17 -24.85 24.98
N LYS A 709 43.21 -24.28 24.33
CA LYS A 709 43.95 -24.86 23.20
C LYS A 709 43.00 -25.19 22.04
N ILE A 710 42.12 -24.24 21.73
CA ILE A 710 41.13 -24.34 20.66
C ILE A 710 41.29 -23.13 19.77
N ASP A 711 41.16 -23.34 18.46
CA ASP A 711 41.18 -22.24 17.50
C ASP A 711 40.08 -21.20 17.82
N ILE A 712 40.40 -19.92 17.71
CA ILE A 712 39.48 -18.85 18.10
C ILE A 712 38.19 -18.85 17.26
N GLU A 713 38.24 -19.27 16.00
CA GLU A 713 37.06 -19.39 15.14
C GLU A 713 36.14 -20.51 15.66
N LYS A 714 36.72 -21.66 16.05
CA LYS A 714 35.96 -22.76 16.67
C LYS A 714 35.35 -22.36 18.02
N LEU A 715 36.05 -21.52 18.80
CA LEU A 715 35.52 -20.96 20.04
C LEU A 715 34.24 -20.15 19.74
N PHE A 716 34.29 -19.18 18.81
CA PHE A 716 33.14 -18.36 18.47
C PHE A 716 31.98 -19.16 17.85
N MET A 717 32.25 -20.19 17.05
CA MET A 717 31.20 -20.97 16.38
C MET A 717 30.46 -21.97 17.30
N ALA A 718 31.13 -22.53 18.31
CA ALA A 718 30.58 -23.68 19.07
C ALA A 718 30.37 -23.43 20.57
N TYR A 719 31.04 -22.45 21.17
CA TYR A 719 30.97 -22.20 22.62
C TYR A 719 29.93 -21.14 22.96
N GLY A 720 28.99 -21.50 23.83
CA GLY A 720 28.12 -20.56 24.53
C GLY A 720 28.81 -20.02 25.79
N ALA A 721 28.17 -19.04 26.43
CA ALA A 721 28.62 -18.51 27.71
C ALA A 721 28.64 -19.58 28.80
N GLY A 722 27.66 -20.50 28.81
CA GLY A 722 27.65 -21.65 29.71
C GLY A 722 28.90 -22.55 29.57
N ASP A 723 29.33 -22.81 28.34
CA ASP A 723 30.51 -23.65 28.07
C ASP A 723 31.81 -22.96 28.49
N ILE A 724 31.94 -21.65 28.22
CA ILE A 724 33.10 -20.86 28.65
C ILE A 724 33.18 -20.81 30.18
N ARG A 725 32.05 -20.60 30.87
CA ARG A 725 31.99 -20.68 32.34
C ARG A 725 32.46 -22.04 32.85
N ASN A 726 31.92 -23.12 32.28
CA ASN A 726 32.29 -24.47 32.68
C ASN A 726 33.78 -24.78 32.44
N PHE A 727 34.34 -24.29 31.34
CA PHE A 727 35.77 -24.41 31.06
C PHE A 727 36.62 -23.62 32.05
N LEU A 728 36.32 -22.36 32.30
CA LEU A 728 37.10 -21.52 33.21
C LEU A 728 37.00 -22.00 34.67
N GLN A 729 35.81 -22.46 35.10
CA GLN A 729 35.57 -22.93 36.47
C GLN A 729 36.09 -24.36 36.71
N LYS A 730 35.79 -25.29 35.79
CA LYS A 730 35.99 -26.74 36.01
C LYS A 730 37.05 -27.36 35.10
N GLY A 731 37.59 -26.61 34.14
CA GLY A 731 38.51 -27.13 33.12
C GLY A 731 37.83 -27.96 32.03
N ASN A 732 36.50 -28.09 32.07
CA ASN A 732 35.74 -28.91 31.13
C ASN A 732 35.53 -28.16 29.82
N LYS A 733 36.19 -28.63 28.76
CA LYS A 733 36.02 -28.13 27.40
C LYS A 733 35.10 -29.06 26.59
N LEU A 734 34.47 -28.53 25.55
CA LEU A 734 33.72 -29.34 24.59
C LEU A 734 34.65 -30.34 23.89
N SER A 735 34.13 -31.53 23.60
CA SER A 735 34.84 -32.51 22.77
C SER A 735 34.92 -32.02 21.33
N ASN A 736 35.92 -32.49 20.57
CA ASN A 736 36.01 -32.15 19.14
C ASN A 736 34.76 -32.61 18.38
N GLU A 737 34.19 -33.75 18.76
CA GLU A 737 32.93 -34.25 18.19
C GLU A 737 31.77 -33.28 18.44
N GLU A 738 31.62 -32.78 19.68
CA GLU A 738 30.57 -31.83 19.99
C GLU A 738 30.77 -30.48 19.28
N ILE A 739 32.02 -30.03 19.15
CA ILE A 739 32.35 -28.81 18.40
C ILE A 739 31.91 -28.95 16.93
N GLU A 740 32.19 -30.08 16.27
CA GLU A 740 31.77 -30.28 14.89
C GLU A 740 30.24 -30.50 14.80
N ASN A 741 29.62 -31.23 15.74
CA ASN A 741 28.16 -31.40 15.80
C ASN A 741 27.41 -30.07 15.90
N ARG A 742 27.87 -29.15 16.76
CA ARG A 742 27.25 -27.82 16.93
C ARG A 742 27.47 -26.92 15.71
N LYS A 743 28.63 -27.04 15.05
CA LYS A 743 28.92 -26.34 13.79
C LYS A 743 28.03 -26.81 12.65
N ASP A 744 27.70 -28.10 12.62
CA ASP A 744 26.84 -28.68 11.60
C ASP A 744 25.36 -28.30 11.82
N ALA A 745 24.85 -28.48 13.03
CA ALA A 745 23.49 -28.07 13.40
C ALA A 745 23.33 -27.88 14.90
N LEU A 746 22.58 -26.83 15.30
CA LEU A 746 22.22 -26.56 16.68
C LEU A 746 20.76 -26.15 16.80
N VAL A 747 20.05 -26.65 17.81
CA VAL A 747 18.78 -26.11 18.27
C VAL A 747 18.96 -25.61 19.69
N PHE A 748 18.63 -24.35 19.92
CA PHE A 748 18.50 -23.78 21.26
C PHE A 748 17.02 -23.48 21.48
N LYS A 749 16.36 -24.31 22.28
CA LYS A 749 14.94 -24.14 22.61
C LYS A 749 14.80 -23.66 24.05
N ILE A 750 13.90 -22.70 24.24
CA ILE A 750 13.40 -22.30 25.54
C ILE A 750 11.91 -22.60 25.58
N ASP A 751 11.50 -23.49 26.47
CA ASP A 751 10.11 -23.89 26.65
C ASP A 751 9.76 -23.82 28.15
N ALA A 752 8.84 -22.92 28.52
CA ALA A 752 8.43 -22.72 29.92
C ALA A 752 9.64 -22.61 30.87
N GLU A 753 10.61 -21.74 30.51
CA GLU A 753 11.86 -21.48 31.23
C GLU A 753 12.88 -22.63 31.26
N LYS A 754 12.63 -23.74 30.56
CA LYS A 754 13.61 -24.83 30.41
C LYS A 754 14.42 -24.68 29.13
N GLU A 755 15.73 -24.60 29.29
CA GLU A 755 16.67 -24.53 28.18
C GLU A 755 17.06 -25.92 27.69
N LYS A 756 17.09 -26.08 26.37
CA LYS A 756 17.57 -27.30 25.73
C LYS A 756 18.46 -26.94 24.55
N ILE A 757 19.70 -27.38 24.61
CA ILE A 757 20.66 -27.34 23.49
C ILE A 757 20.71 -28.73 22.88
N ILE A 758 20.38 -28.82 21.60
CA ILE A 758 20.41 -30.06 20.81
C ILE A 758 21.39 -29.83 19.65
N SER A 759 22.31 -30.75 19.39
CA SER A 759 23.33 -30.62 18.33
C SER A 759 23.38 -31.85 17.42
N GLY A 760 24.05 -31.72 16.28
CA GLY A 760 24.29 -32.82 15.34
C GLY A 760 23.02 -33.38 14.69
N LYS A 761 22.95 -34.70 14.47
CA LYS A 761 21.86 -35.34 13.70
C LYS A 761 20.46 -35.10 14.26
N GLN A 762 20.32 -35.10 15.59
CA GLN A 762 19.03 -34.82 16.21
C GLN A 762 18.59 -33.38 15.93
N ALA A 763 19.53 -32.42 15.99
CA ALA A 763 19.23 -31.04 15.64
C ALA A 763 18.85 -30.89 14.17
N GLN A 764 19.51 -31.60 13.26
CA GLN A 764 19.15 -31.62 11.84
C GLN A 764 17.72 -32.12 11.62
N ALA A 765 17.36 -33.24 12.25
CA ALA A 765 16.01 -33.81 12.15
C ALA A 765 14.94 -32.87 12.74
N ASP A 766 15.22 -32.26 13.89
CA ASP A 766 14.31 -31.29 14.53
C ASP A 766 14.13 -30.03 13.65
N ILE A 767 15.21 -29.55 13.03
CA ILE A 767 15.19 -28.45 12.06
C ILE A 767 14.36 -28.84 10.85
N GLU A 768 14.64 -29.96 10.20
CA GLU A 768 13.92 -30.41 8.99
C GLU A 768 12.42 -30.56 9.26
N THR A 769 12.05 -31.22 10.36
CA THR A 769 10.65 -31.36 10.79
C THR A 769 9.99 -30.00 11.04
N PHE A 770 10.70 -29.06 11.68
CA PHE A 770 10.19 -27.71 11.93
C PHE A 770 9.93 -26.94 10.64
N PHE A 771 10.84 -27.03 9.66
CA PHE A 771 10.69 -26.33 8.38
C PHE A 771 9.64 -26.98 7.45
N GLU A 772 9.53 -28.31 7.45
CA GLU A 772 8.47 -29.05 6.75
C GLU A 772 7.09 -28.67 7.28
N GLY A 773 6.95 -28.53 8.61
CA GLY A 773 5.71 -28.10 9.25
C GLY A 773 5.29 -26.63 9.00
N GLN A 774 6.18 -25.80 8.45
CA GLN A 774 5.87 -24.40 8.11
C GLN A 774 5.41 -24.20 6.64
N ASN A 775 5.29 -25.26 5.83
CA ASN A 775 4.85 -25.21 4.42
C ASN A 775 5.55 -24.11 3.58
N LEU A 776 6.81 -23.81 3.88
CA LEU A 776 7.56 -22.73 3.20
C LEU A 776 7.93 -23.11 1.76
N ASN A 777 7.88 -24.40 1.43
CA ASN A 777 8.17 -24.91 0.09
C ASN A 777 6.99 -24.74 -0.89
N ASP A 778 5.78 -24.47 -0.39
CA ASP A 778 4.55 -24.30 -1.19
C ASP A 778 4.13 -22.83 -1.34
N MET A 779 4.87 -21.88 -0.76
CA MET A 779 4.63 -20.46 -0.99
C MET A 779 5.16 -20.07 -2.38
N GLU A 780 4.36 -19.39 -3.20
CA GLU A 780 4.84 -18.89 -4.51
C GLU A 780 5.53 -17.52 -4.40
N HIS A 781 5.24 -16.77 -3.33
CA HIS A 781 5.71 -15.39 -3.13
C HIS A 781 5.90 -15.03 -1.66
N VAL A 782 6.70 -13.99 -1.41
CA VAL A 782 6.85 -13.29 -0.12
C VAL A 782 6.39 -11.84 -0.28
N ARG A 783 5.86 -11.22 0.78
CA ARG A 783 5.45 -9.80 0.77
C ARG A 783 6.17 -9.02 1.84
N GLY A 784 6.48 -7.77 1.54
CA GLY A 784 6.98 -6.78 2.48
C GLY A 784 6.40 -5.40 2.20
N MET A 785 6.90 -4.39 2.89
CA MET A 785 6.55 -3.00 2.66
C MET A 785 7.22 -2.48 1.39
N SER A 786 6.42 -1.86 0.53
CA SER A 786 6.89 -1.13 -0.64
C SER A 786 7.79 0.03 -0.22
N ALA A 787 9.01 0.09 -0.75
CA ALA A 787 9.83 1.29 -0.67
C ALA A 787 9.80 2.13 -1.95
N THR A 788 9.48 1.53 -3.10
CA THR A 788 9.40 2.14 -4.43
C THR A 788 8.28 1.49 -5.26
N ASN A 789 7.84 2.11 -6.36
CA ASN A 789 6.71 1.62 -7.16
C ASN A 789 7.13 0.98 -8.49
N VAL A 790 8.33 0.38 -8.53
CA VAL A 790 8.95 -0.14 -9.76
C VAL A 790 9.13 -1.65 -9.65
N SER A 791 8.82 -2.39 -10.72
CA SER A 791 8.98 -3.84 -10.77
C SER A 791 10.26 -4.26 -11.49
N VAL A 792 10.84 -5.40 -11.11
CA VAL A 792 12.03 -5.98 -11.77
C VAL A 792 12.06 -7.49 -11.64
N VAL A 793 12.40 -8.19 -12.72
CA VAL A 793 12.88 -9.57 -12.63
C VAL A 793 14.38 -9.54 -12.50
N GLY A 794 14.98 -10.36 -11.64
CA GLY A 794 16.41 -10.60 -11.68
C GLY A 794 16.84 -11.90 -11.03
N ARG A 795 18.14 -12.18 -11.10
CA ARG A 795 18.72 -13.33 -10.41
C ARG A 795 18.90 -12.97 -8.94
N ALA A 796 18.30 -13.74 -8.04
CA ALA A 796 18.56 -13.62 -6.62
C ALA A 796 20.04 -13.82 -6.33
N TYR A 797 20.60 -12.88 -5.60
CA TYR A 797 21.87 -13.06 -4.94
C TYR A 797 21.64 -12.84 -3.45
N VAL A 798 21.51 -13.95 -2.73
CA VAL A 798 21.29 -13.97 -1.29
C VAL A 798 22.63 -13.69 -0.60
N MET A 799 22.76 -12.51 0.01
CA MET A 799 24.00 -12.02 0.59
C MET A 799 23.89 -11.94 2.12
N LEU A 800 24.14 -13.06 2.79
CA LEU A 800 24.18 -13.16 4.25
C LEU A 800 25.61 -12.97 4.77
N VAL A 801 26.25 -11.90 4.31
CA VAL A 801 27.69 -11.68 4.51
C VAL A 801 27.92 -10.53 5.47
N GLU A 802 28.54 -10.86 6.60
CA GLU A 802 28.72 -9.92 7.71
C GLU A 802 30.19 -9.52 7.92
N GLY A 803 31.13 -10.35 7.46
CA GLY A 803 32.57 -10.05 7.51
C GLY A 803 33.12 -9.38 6.24
N ILE A 804 34.15 -8.55 6.39
CA ILE A 804 34.75 -7.76 5.29
C ILE A 804 35.41 -8.66 4.23
N ALA A 805 36.14 -9.69 4.65
CA ALA A 805 36.83 -10.60 3.73
C ALA A 805 35.82 -11.41 2.89
N GLU A 806 34.76 -11.88 3.52
CA GLU A 806 33.66 -12.58 2.87
C GLU A 806 32.91 -11.64 1.94
N PHE A 807 32.68 -10.39 2.34
CA PHE A 807 32.03 -9.39 1.49
C PHE A 807 32.88 -9.08 0.26
N ALA A 808 34.20 -8.96 0.41
CA ALA A 808 35.13 -8.76 -0.70
C ALA A 808 35.14 -9.96 -1.68
N GLN A 809 34.88 -11.19 -1.20
CA GLN A 809 34.74 -12.36 -2.06
C GLN A 809 33.36 -12.47 -2.70
N ALA A 810 32.28 -12.23 -1.94
CA ALA A 810 30.91 -12.28 -2.42
C ALA A 810 30.63 -11.17 -3.44
N SER A 811 31.14 -9.95 -3.21
CA SER A 811 31.03 -8.83 -4.14
C SER A 811 31.70 -9.08 -5.49
N LYS A 812 32.74 -9.94 -5.56
CA LYS A 812 33.34 -10.39 -6.85
C LYS A 812 32.42 -11.33 -7.63
N LYS A 813 31.60 -12.11 -6.93
CA LYS A 813 30.63 -13.05 -7.53
C LYS A 813 29.28 -12.37 -7.85
N PHE A 814 28.99 -11.24 -7.21
CA PHE A 814 27.82 -10.41 -7.44
C PHE A 814 27.88 -9.74 -8.82
N GLN A 815 26.85 -9.96 -9.64
CA GLN A 815 26.79 -9.48 -11.03
C GLN A 815 25.86 -8.27 -11.16
N LYS A 816 26.08 -7.46 -12.20
CA LYS A 816 25.18 -6.35 -12.50
C LYS A 816 23.80 -6.89 -12.87
N GLY A 817 22.75 -6.34 -12.26
CA GLY A 817 21.37 -6.80 -12.38
C GLY A 817 20.97 -7.87 -11.36
N ASP A 818 21.87 -8.38 -10.52
CA ASP A 818 21.44 -9.28 -9.45
C ASP A 818 20.47 -8.55 -8.49
N ILE A 819 19.45 -9.27 -8.03
CA ILE A 819 18.57 -8.84 -6.95
C ILE A 819 19.29 -9.13 -5.63
N LEU A 820 19.62 -8.07 -4.89
CA LEU A 820 20.24 -8.21 -3.59
C LEU A 820 19.17 -8.63 -2.58
N ILE A 821 19.27 -9.86 -2.08
CA ILE A 821 18.39 -10.38 -1.03
C ILE A 821 19.22 -10.56 0.23
N THR A 822 18.89 -9.85 1.30
CA THR A 822 19.68 -9.85 2.55
C THR A 822 18.76 -9.71 3.76
N THR A 823 19.23 -10.00 4.96
CA THR A 823 18.46 -9.78 6.19
C THR A 823 18.27 -8.28 6.42
N MET A 824 19.37 -7.52 6.33
CA MET A 824 19.43 -6.06 6.33
C MET A 824 20.62 -5.58 5.49
N THR A 825 20.60 -4.33 5.01
CA THR A 825 21.77 -3.74 4.33
C THR A 825 22.86 -3.34 5.32
N SER A 826 24.12 -3.69 5.06
CA SER A 826 25.29 -3.18 5.79
C SER A 826 25.94 -2.00 5.05
N PRO A 827 26.73 -1.13 5.74
CA PRO A 827 27.41 -0.02 5.09
C PRO A 827 28.32 -0.42 3.92
N ASN A 828 28.96 -1.59 4.00
CA ASN A 828 29.84 -2.10 2.95
C ASN A 828 29.07 -2.48 1.68
N MET A 829 27.81 -2.92 1.80
CA MET A 829 26.95 -3.29 0.67
C MET A 829 26.60 -2.09 -0.22
N MET A 830 26.81 -0.85 0.23
CA MET A 830 26.64 0.35 -0.60
C MET A 830 27.43 0.31 -1.90
N LEU A 831 28.59 -0.35 -1.90
CA LEU A 831 29.41 -0.55 -3.10
C LEU A 831 28.73 -1.43 -4.18
N LEU A 832 27.64 -2.12 -3.82
CA LEU A 832 26.84 -2.95 -4.73
C LEU A 832 25.58 -2.25 -5.21
N PHE A 833 25.18 -1.12 -4.60
CA PHE A 833 23.93 -0.42 -4.93
C PHE A 833 23.91 0.18 -6.35
N GLU A 834 25.07 0.34 -6.98
CA GLU A 834 25.17 0.71 -8.39
C GLU A 834 24.93 -0.48 -9.34
N LYS A 835 25.21 -1.71 -8.86
CA LYS A 835 25.14 -2.94 -9.64
C LYS A 835 23.80 -3.67 -9.47
N VAL A 836 23.09 -3.44 -8.37
CA VAL A 836 21.84 -4.11 -8.02
C VAL A 836 20.70 -3.81 -9.01
N GLY A 837 19.94 -4.85 -9.35
CA GLY A 837 18.69 -4.78 -10.12
C GLY A 837 17.49 -4.39 -9.25
N GLY A 838 17.45 -4.88 -8.00
CA GLY A 838 16.48 -4.53 -6.97
C GLY A 838 16.92 -5.06 -5.59
N VAL A 839 16.38 -4.50 -4.50
CA VAL A 839 16.78 -4.82 -3.12
C VAL A 839 15.61 -5.42 -2.34
N VAL A 840 15.81 -6.59 -1.75
CA VAL A 840 14.83 -7.23 -0.86
C VAL A 840 15.46 -7.44 0.50
N THR A 841 14.82 -6.94 1.56
CA THR A 841 15.28 -7.18 2.94
C THR A 841 14.24 -7.88 3.79
N ASN A 842 14.68 -8.78 4.67
CA ASN A 842 13.80 -9.39 5.67
C ASN A 842 13.35 -8.36 6.71
N GLU A 843 14.27 -7.48 7.13
CA GLU A 843 14.03 -6.44 8.13
C GLU A 843 13.97 -5.05 7.50
N GLY A 844 13.30 -4.12 8.20
CA GLY A 844 13.29 -2.70 7.89
C GLY A 844 11.95 -2.20 7.40
N GLY A 845 11.58 -0.99 7.81
CA GLY A 845 10.39 -0.28 7.32
C GLY A 845 10.70 0.69 6.18
N VAL A 846 9.68 1.44 5.75
CA VAL A 846 9.79 2.45 4.67
C VAL A 846 10.81 3.56 4.94
N CYS A 847 11.25 3.75 6.19
CA CYS A 847 12.30 4.72 6.55
C CYS A 847 13.69 4.07 6.70
N SER A 848 13.83 2.77 6.42
CA SER A 848 15.10 2.06 6.55
C SER A 848 16.14 2.56 5.54
N HIS A 849 17.42 2.35 5.86
CA HIS A 849 18.54 2.73 4.99
C HIS A 849 18.40 2.11 3.58
N ALA A 850 17.97 0.84 3.48
CA ALA A 850 17.68 0.18 2.21
C ALA A 850 16.58 0.89 1.41
N ALA A 851 15.48 1.27 2.07
CA ALA A 851 14.35 1.96 1.44
C ALA A 851 14.72 3.38 0.99
N VAL A 852 15.45 4.13 1.81
CA VAL A 852 15.89 5.51 1.51
C VAL A 852 16.86 5.51 0.32
N VAL A 853 17.90 4.69 0.37
CA VAL A 853 18.91 4.63 -0.71
C VAL A 853 18.29 4.11 -2.02
N SER A 854 17.40 3.12 -1.96
CA SER A 854 16.76 2.59 -3.16
C SER A 854 15.82 3.62 -3.82
N ARG A 855 15.14 4.47 -3.05
CA ARG A 855 14.37 5.60 -3.62
C ARG A 855 15.28 6.61 -4.31
N GLU A 856 16.38 7.00 -3.66
CA GLU A 856 17.32 7.97 -4.23
C GLU A 856 17.94 7.48 -5.54
N LEU A 857 18.11 6.17 -5.70
CA LEU A 857 18.68 5.54 -6.89
C LEU A 857 17.63 4.98 -7.88
N ASN A 858 16.34 5.21 -7.60
CA ASN A 858 15.20 4.66 -8.33
C ASN A 858 15.31 3.14 -8.58
N LYS A 859 15.66 2.39 -7.53
CA LYS A 859 15.77 0.93 -7.54
C LYS A 859 14.52 0.29 -6.92
N PRO A 860 13.95 -0.75 -7.54
CA PRO A 860 12.92 -1.59 -6.93
C PRO A 860 13.36 -2.07 -5.56
N CYS A 861 12.54 -1.83 -4.53
CA CYS A 861 12.88 -2.23 -3.18
C CYS A 861 11.67 -2.61 -2.35
N VAL A 862 11.75 -3.79 -1.74
CA VAL A 862 10.77 -4.33 -0.79
C VAL A 862 11.50 -4.64 0.52
N VAL A 863 11.05 -4.05 1.61
CA VAL A 863 11.67 -4.17 2.93
C VAL A 863 10.70 -4.79 3.93
N GLY A 864 11.18 -5.47 4.96
CA GLY A 864 10.28 -6.07 5.94
C GLY A 864 9.54 -7.29 5.39
N THR A 865 10.18 -8.08 4.52
CA THR A 865 9.59 -9.32 4.00
C THR A 865 9.56 -10.45 5.03
N HIS A 866 10.27 -10.29 6.15
CA HIS A 866 10.54 -11.26 7.19
C HIS A 866 11.30 -12.50 6.71
N ASN A 867 10.93 -13.17 5.62
CA ASN A 867 11.48 -14.48 5.26
C ASN A 867 12.10 -14.60 3.86
N ALA A 868 12.34 -13.50 3.13
CA ALA A 868 12.89 -13.56 1.76
C ALA A 868 14.22 -14.32 1.65
N THR A 869 15.15 -14.16 2.59
CA THR A 869 16.45 -14.88 2.57
C THR A 869 16.33 -16.39 2.77
N ARG A 870 15.21 -16.85 3.33
CA ARG A 870 14.89 -18.28 3.52
C ARG A 870 14.18 -18.84 2.31
N PHE A 871 13.36 -17.99 1.68
CA PHE A 871 12.56 -18.37 0.54
C PHE A 871 13.41 -18.46 -0.75
N PHE A 872 14.24 -17.46 -1.00
CA PHE A 872 15.09 -17.40 -2.19
C PHE A 872 16.48 -18.00 -1.94
N LYS A 873 17.07 -18.60 -2.98
CA LYS A 873 18.46 -19.07 -3.00
C LYS A 873 19.27 -18.28 -4.02
N THR A 874 20.57 -18.13 -3.79
CA THR A 874 21.46 -17.49 -4.78
C THR A 874 21.41 -18.28 -6.09
N GLY A 875 21.04 -17.61 -7.16
CA GLY A 875 20.81 -18.21 -8.48
C GLY A 875 19.35 -18.39 -8.86
N ASP A 876 18.42 -18.32 -7.89
CA ASP A 876 16.97 -18.32 -8.20
C ASP A 876 16.64 -17.12 -9.09
N TYR A 877 15.59 -17.25 -9.90
CA TYR A 877 15.05 -16.12 -10.62
C TYR A 877 13.84 -15.57 -9.89
N VAL A 878 13.84 -14.25 -9.72
CA VAL A 878 12.94 -13.57 -8.81
C VAL A 878 12.31 -12.39 -9.52
N TYR A 879 11.01 -12.21 -9.34
CA TYR A 879 10.29 -11.01 -9.72
C TYR A 879 9.96 -10.21 -8.45
N ILE A 880 10.32 -8.93 -8.44
CA ILE A 880 9.88 -7.95 -7.46
C ILE A 880 8.81 -7.09 -8.13
N ASP A 881 7.64 -7.00 -7.52
CA ASP A 881 6.70 -5.90 -7.71
C ASP A 881 6.74 -5.02 -6.46
N ALA A 882 7.56 -3.96 -6.54
CA ALA A 882 7.75 -3.11 -5.39
C ALA A 882 6.49 -2.30 -5.07
N ALA A 883 5.58 -2.04 -6.04
CA ALA A 883 4.35 -1.27 -5.79
C ALA A 883 3.36 -2.04 -4.91
N SER A 884 3.19 -3.33 -5.17
CA SER A 884 2.37 -4.22 -4.33
C SER A 884 3.13 -4.76 -3.10
N GLY A 885 4.46 -4.57 -3.07
CA GLY A 885 5.33 -5.11 -2.03
C GLY A 885 5.58 -6.62 -2.19
N GLU A 886 5.30 -7.19 -3.36
CA GLU A 886 5.40 -8.63 -3.63
C GLU A 886 6.77 -8.99 -4.23
N VAL A 887 7.31 -10.14 -3.80
CA VAL A 887 8.51 -10.73 -4.37
C VAL A 887 8.27 -12.22 -4.57
N ARG A 888 8.40 -12.75 -5.78
CA ARG A 888 8.05 -14.15 -6.10
C ARG A 888 9.11 -14.87 -6.91
N LYS A 889 9.18 -16.19 -6.77
CA LYS A 889 10.02 -17.00 -7.66
C LYS A 889 9.38 -17.06 -9.03
N VAL A 890 10.23 -17.07 -10.04
CA VAL A 890 9.83 -17.24 -11.43
C VAL A 890 10.68 -18.32 -12.05
N ASP A 891 10.13 -19.08 -12.98
CA ASP A 891 10.89 -20.10 -13.68
C ASP A 891 11.94 -19.47 -14.61
N LYS A 892 12.85 -20.30 -15.12
CA LYS A 892 13.92 -19.84 -16.03
C LYS A 892 13.37 -19.34 -17.36
N GLU A 893 12.18 -19.74 -17.77
CA GLU A 893 11.54 -19.32 -19.01
C GLU A 893 10.94 -17.92 -18.86
N PHE A 894 10.18 -17.65 -17.80
CA PHE A 894 9.73 -16.34 -17.37
C PHE A 894 10.92 -15.43 -17.09
N TYR A 895 11.97 -15.90 -16.41
CA TYR A 895 13.20 -15.14 -16.32
C TYR A 895 13.78 -14.89 -17.69
N ASN A 896 13.96 -15.85 -18.59
CA ASN A 896 14.55 -15.55 -19.89
C ASN A 896 13.68 -14.61 -20.76
N LYS A 897 12.36 -14.66 -20.58
CA LYS A 897 11.34 -13.81 -21.22
C LYS A 897 11.19 -12.43 -20.58
N ASN A 898 11.63 -12.26 -19.34
CA ASN A 898 11.50 -11.03 -18.56
C ASN A 898 12.83 -10.59 -17.91
N ARG A 899 13.97 -11.23 -18.16
CA ARG A 899 15.33 -10.89 -17.66
C ARG A 899 15.84 -9.67 -18.37
N TYR A 900 15.16 -9.31 -19.45
CA TYR A 900 15.25 -8.01 -20.00
C TYR A 900 14.63 -6.97 -19.02
N LEU A 901 13.80 -7.29 -18.03
CA LEU A 901 13.58 -6.35 -16.92
C LEU A 901 14.89 -6.06 -16.12
N LEU A 902 15.96 -6.88 -16.25
CA LEU A 902 17.34 -6.50 -15.88
C LEU A 902 18.12 -5.76 -16.98
N ASN A 903 17.74 -5.86 -18.26
CA ASN A 903 18.53 -5.39 -19.42
C ASN A 903 17.75 -4.79 -20.66
N GLU A 904 16.46 -5.03 -20.89
CA GLU A 904 15.39 -4.18 -21.50
C GLU A 904 15.18 -2.84 -20.76
N THR A 905 16.30 -2.14 -20.60
CA THR A 905 16.40 -0.86 -21.30
C THR A 905 16.96 -0.99 -22.73
N ARG A 906 17.21 -2.20 -23.29
CA ARG A 906 17.44 -2.49 -24.74
C ARG A 906 17.24 -3.99 -25.15
N GLY A 907 16.31 -4.24 -26.09
CA GLY A 907 16.59 -4.96 -27.35
C GLY A 907 16.21 -6.45 -27.57
N GLN A 908 15.06 -6.67 -28.26
CA GLN A 908 14.73 -7.69 -29.32
C GLN A 908 14.61 -9.19 -28.97
N LYS A 909 13.82 -10.07 -29.62
CA LYS A 909 12.67 -10.08 -30.59
C LYS A 909 12.31 -11.56 -30.82
N GLN A 910 11.05 -11.87 -31.13
CA GLN A 910 10.47 -12.92 -32.03
C GLN A 910 9.20 -13.53 -31.43
N ASN A 911 8.07 -13.75 -32.12
CA ASN A 911 7.69 -13.64 -33.53
C ASN A 911 6.18 -13.35 -33.60
N ILE A 912 5.76 -12.13 -33.97
CA ILE A 912 4.40 -11.91 -34.51
C ILE A 912 4.50 -10.84 -35.61
N LEU A 913 4.13 -11.25 -36.83
CA LEU A 913 3.77 -10.51 -38.05
C LEU A 913 4.64 -9.31 -38.48
N GLN A 914 5.43 -9.53 -39.54
CA GLN A 914 6.12 -8.49 -40.31
C GLN A 914 5.13 -7.50 -40.92
N TYR A 915 5.03 -6.30 -40.34
CA TYR A 915 4.70 -5.10 -41.09
C TYR A 915 6.01 -4.45 -41.55
N VAL A 916 6.40 -4.71 -42.79
CA VAL A 916 7.55 -4.07 -43.43
C VAL A 916 7.17 -2.60 -43.71
N ARG A 917 7.79 -1.64 -43.01
CA ARG A 917 7.68 -0.22 -43.40
C ARG A 917 8.29 -0.02 -44.80
N PRO A 918 7.65 0.76 -45.68
CA PRO A 918 8.27 1.13 -46.95
C PRO A 918 9.55 1.94 -46.70
N GLN A 919 10.58 1.71 -47.51
CA GLN A 919 11.80 2.51 -47.52
C GLN A 919 11.44 3.97 -47.83
N ILE A 920 11.61 4.86 -46.86
CA ILE A 920 11.42 6.30 -47.05
C ILE A 920 12.58 6.79 -47.92
N SER A 921 12.29 7.32 -49.10
CA SER A 921 13.27 8.01 -49.95
C SER A 921 13.82 9.23 -49.20
N HIS A 922 15.13 9.26 -48.94
CA HIS A 922 15.76 10.35 -48.21
C HIS A 922 16.07 11.51 -49.16
N HIS A 923 15.22 12.53 -49.16
CA HIS A 923 15.54 13.81 -49.78
C HIS A 923 16.52 14.61 -48.89
N PRO A 924 17.51 15.31 -49.49
CA PRO A 924 18.46 16.11 -48.73
C PRO A 924 17.76 17.25 -47.98
N ALA A 925 18.24 17.57 -46.77
CA ALA A 925 17.63 18.61 -45.93
C ALA A 925 17.56 19.98 -46.63
N LYS A 926 16.39 20.59 -46.61
CA LYS A 926 16.12 21.90 -47.23
C LYS A 926 16.84 23.01 -46.44
N LYS A 927 17.42 23.98 -47.15
CA LYS A 927 18.17 25.13 -46.56
C LYS A 927 17.25 26.31 -46.19
N SER A 928 16.07 26.05 -45.63
CA SER A 928 15.20 27.09 -45.07
C SER A 928 15.37 27.18 -43.57
N LEU A 929 15.22 28.37 -42.96
CA LEU A 929 15.20 28.52 -41.51
C LEU A 929 13.87 28.04 -40.91
N ILE A 930 12.78 28.30 -41.61
CA ILE A 930 11.40 28.08 -41.14
C ILE A 930 10.63 27.40 -42.27
N MET A 931 9.78 26.43 -41.93
CA MET A 931 8.88 25.77 -42.87
C MET A 931 7.49 25.69 -42.24
N ASN A 932 6.46 26.17 -42.94
CA ASN A 932 5.08 26.06 -42.47
C ASN A 932 4.59 24.61 -42.61
N PHE A 933 3.65 24.16 -41.78
CA PHE A 933 3.11 22.80 -41.89
C PHE A 933 2.55 22.48 -43.28
N ALA A 934 1.90 23.43 -43.94
CA ALA A 934 1.37 23.28 -45.31
C ALA A 934 2.46 23.02 -46.38
N GLU A 935 3.74 23.28 -46.08
CA GLU A 935 4.87 23.10 -46.99
C GLU A 935 5.72 21.86 -46.64
N ILE A 936 5.32 21.11 -45.60
CA ILE A 936 6.05 19.97 -45.05
C ILE A 936 5.33 18.66 -45.41
N SER A 937 6.09 17.65 -45.83
CA SER A 937 5.59 16.28 -46.02
C SER A 937 6.44 15.27 -45.24
N LYS A 938 6.03 13.99 -45.24
CA LYS A 938 6.83 12.90 -44.64
C LYS A 938 8.25 12.75 -45.22
N GLU A 939 8.51 13.31 -46.40
CA GLU A 939 9.83 13.29 -47.04
C GLU A 939 10.81 14.30 -46.42
N ASP A 940 10.31 15.27 -45.66
CA ASP A 940 11.10 16.36 -45.06
C ASP A 940 11.69 16.01 -43.68
N LEU A 941 11.71 14.74 -43.30
CA LEU A 941 12.16 14.25 -41.98
C LEU A 941 13.54 14.78 -41.56
N LEU A 942 14.49 14.90 -42.49
CA LEU A 942 15.84 15.44 -42.20
C LEU A 942 15.85 16.97 -41.97
N SER A 943 14.84 17.68 -42.46
CA SER A 943 14.70 19.13 -42.32
C SER A 943 13.97 19.52 -41.05
N VAL A 944 12.93 18.76 -40.66
CA VAL A 944 11.99 19.15 -39.59
C VAL A 944 11.81 18.10 -38.48
N GLY A 945 12.57 17.02 -38.52
CA GLY A 945 12.45 15.93 -37.56
C GLY A 945 11.17 15.11 -37.73
N GLY A 946 11.06 14.06 -36.92
CA GLY A 946 9.96 13.10 -36.99
C GLY A 946 8.56 13.68 -36.79
N LYS A 947 8.38 14.35 -35.64
CA LYS A 947 7.12 15.03 -35.29
C LYS A 947 6.75 16.12 -36.29
N GLY A 948 7.72 16.93 -36.71
CA GLY A 948 7.48 17.98 -37.71
C GLY A 948 6.98 17.41 -39.04
N ALA A 949 7.63 16.35 -39.53
CA ALA A 949 7.25 15.68 -40.77
C ALA A 949 5.87 15.01 -40.67
N SER A 950 5.57 14.35 -39.54
CA SER A 950 4.26 13.74 -39.28
C SER A 950 3.13 14.79 -39.22
N LEU A 951 3.37 15.92 -38.55
CA LEU A 951 2.38 17.01 -38.45
C LEU A 951 2.14 17.69 -39.81
N GLY A 952 3.19 17.95 -40.58
CA GLY A 952 3.05 18.49 -41.94
C GLY A 952 2.27 17.55 -42.86
N GLU A 953 2.62 16.27 -42.87
CA GLU A 953 1.91 15.24 -43.66
C GLU A 953 0.42 15.16 -43.30
N MET A 954 0.07 15.33 -42.02
CA MET A 954 -1.33 15.30 -41.57
C MET A 954 -2.07 16.63 -41.75
N PHE A 955 -1.39 17.76 -41.93
CA PHE A 955 -1.97 19.10 -41.77
C PHE A 955 -3.14 19.39 -42.71
N GLU A 956 -3.04 18.96 -43.98
CA GLU A 956 -4.09 19.15 -44.99
C GLU A 956 -5.17 18.06 -44.94
N ILE A 957 -4.98 17.00 -44.14
CA ILE A 957 -5.82 15.78 -44.12
C ILE A 957 -6.65 15.68 -42.83
N PHE A 958 -6.08 16.09 -41.70
CA PHE A 958 -6.64 15.96 -40.36
C PHE A 958 -6.67 17.32 -39.65
N PRO A 959 -7.50 17.51 -38.62
CA PRO A 959 -7.57 18.78 -37.89
C PRO A 959 -6.32 18.98 -37.02
N VAL A 960 -5.23 19.42 -37.62
CA VAL A 960 -3.97 19.74 -36.94
C VAL A 960 -3.92 21.25 -36.65
N PRO A 961 -3.57 21.68 -35.42
CA PRO A 961 -3.43 23.10 -35.15
C PRO A 961 -2.33 23.75 -36.01
N ALA A 962 -2.60 24.97 -36.50
CA ALA A 962 -1.68 25.72 -37.34
C ALA A 962 -0.32 25.93 -36.66
N GLY A 963 0.75 25.89 -37.45
CA GLY A 963 2.10 26.00 -36.94
C GLY A 963 3.18 25.91 -38.02
N PHE A 964 4.42 25.99 -37.57
CA PHE A 964 5.61 25.89 -38.40
C PHE A 964 6.71 25.13 -37.67
N CYS A 965 7.69 24.64 -38.41
CA CYS A 965 8.92 24.07 -37.88
C CYS A 965 10.08 25.04 -38.07
N LEU A 966 10.80 25.31 -36.98
CA LEU A 966 12.16 25.80 -37.04
C LEU A 966 13.07 24.61 -37.42
N THR A 967 13.75 24.72 -38.55
CA THR A 967 14.40 23.55 -39.16
C THR A 967 15.72 23.17 -38.49
N THR A 968 16.22 21.99 -38.82
CA THR A 968 17.58 21.54 -38.48
C THR A 968 18.66 22.47 -39.01
N TYR A 969 18.40 23.18 -40.12
CA TYR A 969 19.30 24.19 -40.66
C TYR A 969 19.41 25.41 -39.72
N ALA A 970 18.30 25.85 -39.11
CA ALA A 970 18.31 26.92 -38.12
C ALA A 970 19.10 26.52 -36.86
N PHE A 971 18.89 25.30 -36.35
CA PHE A 971 19.70 24.75 -35.25
C PHE A 971 21.19 24.75 -35.57
N ASN A 972 21.57 24.24 -36.75
CA ASN A 972 22.96 24.17 -37.17
C ASN A 972 23.63 25.54 -37.31
N LYS A 973 22.86 26.57 -37.71
CA LYS A 973 23.35 27.96 -37.67
C LYS A 973 23.49 28.49 -36.25
N PHE A 974 22.53 28.21 -35.38
CA PHE A 974 22.53 28.67 -33.98
C PHE A 974 23.75 28.12 -33.22
N ILE A 975 23.97 26.80 -33.22
CA ILE A 975 25.06 26.19 -32.44
C ILE A 975 26.46 26.32 -33.09
N LYS A 976 26.58 26.98 -34.25
CA LYS A 976 27.79 26.95 -35.08
C LYS A 976 29.06 27.32 -34.30
N GLU A 977 28.98 28.35 -33.46
CA GLU A 977 30.11 28.86 -32.67
C GLU A 977 30.43 27.96 -31.47
N LEU A 978 29.42 27.29 -30.90
CA LEU A 978 29.60 26.37 -29.76
C LEU A 978 29.99 24.94 -30.16
N ARG A 979 29.82 24.54 -31.43
CA ARG A 979 30.05 23.14 -31.89
C ARG A 979 31.40 22.57 -31.44
N SER A 980 32.50 23.32 -31.62
CA SER A 980 33.82 22.83 -31.22
C SER A 980 33.98 22.69 -29.71
N GLU A 981 33.35 23.59 -28.94
CA GLU A 981 33.41 23.55 -27.48
C GLU A 981 32.55 22.41 -26.91
N ILE A 982 31.37 22.21 -27.48
CA ILE A 982 30.46 21.10 -27.16
C ILE A 982 31.17 19.76 -27.42
N ALA A 983 31.72 19.55 -28.62
CA ALA A 983 32.43 18.33 -28.97
C ALA A 983 33.62 18.07 -28.03
N LYS A 984 34.38 19.10 -27.68
CA LYS A 984 35.51 18.99 -26.73
C LYS A 984 35.03 18.57 -25.35
N LYS A 985 33.93 19.13 -24.85
CA LYS A 985 33.35 18.74 -23.55
C LYS A 985 32.80 17.32 -23.60
N LEU A 986 32.05 16.95 -24.64
CA LEU A 986 31.54 15.59 -24.83
C LEU A 986 32.65 14.54 -24.92
N SER A 987 33.76 14.84 -25.61
CA SER A 987 34.90 13.92 -25.74
C SER A 987 35.62 13.58 -24.43
N ARG A 988 35.40 14.39 -23.38
CA ARG A 988 36.02 14.24 -22.06
C ARG A 988 35.09 13.56 -21.05
N ILE A 989 33.86 13.28 -21.44
CA ILE A 989 32.89 12.60 -20.56
C ILE A 989 33.35 11.17 -20.33
N ASN A 990 33.47 10.79 -19.06
CA ASN A 990 33.47 9.41 -18.66
C ASN A 990 32.03 8.88 -18.65
N TYR A 991 31.62 8.24 -19.73
CA TYR A 991 30.25 7.72 -19.89
C TYR A 991 29.89 6.57 -18.93
N HIS A 992 30.84 6.08 -18.12
CA HIS A 992 30.61 5.13 -17.04
C HIS A 992 30.38 5.79 -15.68
N ASP A 993 30.54 7.11 -15.58
CA ASP A 993 30.28 7.93 -14.40
C ASP A 993 29.07 8.84 -14.67
N SER A 994 27.94 8.52 -14.05
CA SER A 994 26.70 9.30 -14.23
C SER A 994 26.80 10.73 -13.70
N VAL A 995 27.69 11.00 -12.73
CA VAL A 995 27.90 12.36 -12.19
C VAL A 995 28.70 13.19 -13.18
N ASP A 996 29.74 12.64 -13.79
CA ASP A 996 30.53 13.33 -14.81
C ASP A 996 29.69 13.62 -16.07
N VAL A 997 28.87 12.66 -16.50
CA VAL A 997 27.89 12.87 -17.58
C VAL A 997 26.96 14.03 -17.24
N GLU A 998 26.34 14.04 -16.05
CA GLU A 998 25.39 15.09 -15.65
C GLU A 998 26.09 16.46 -15.55
N GLU A 999 27.28 16.52 -14.95
CA GLU A 999 28.02 17.77 -14.78
C GLU A 999 28.44 18.38 -16.14
N VAL A 1000 28.98 17.56 -17.04
CA VAL A 1000 29.44 18.02 -18.36
C VAL A 1000 28.24 18.40 -19.24
N THR A 1001 27.17 17.61 -19.22
CA THR A 1001 25.96 17.90 -20.00
C THR A 1001 25.19 19.11 -19.48
N ALA A 1002 25.13 19.34 -18.17
CA ALA A 1002 24.57 20.56 -17.59
C ALA A 1002 25.33 21.81 -18.05
N ARG A 1003 26.66 21.76 -18.11
CA ARG A 1003 27.48 22.89 -18.63
C ARG A 1003 27.23 23.15 -20.11
N ILE A 1004 27.07 22.10 -20.92
CA ILE A 1004 26.72 22.24 -22.35
C ILE A 1004 25.34 22.90 -22.50
N ARG A 1005 24.35 22.49 -21.71
CA ARG A 1005 23.00 23.08 -21.73
C ARG A 1005 23.02 24.55 -21.36
N LEU A 1006 23.76 24.94 -20.33
CA LEU A 1006 23.91 26.34 -19.93
C LEU A 1006 24.50 27.19 -21.07
N LEU A 1007 25.55 26.71 -21.74
CA LEU A 1007 26.14 27.42 -22.88
C LEU A 1007 25.13 27.67 -24.01
N ILE A 1008 24.26 26.69 -24.28
CA ILE A 1008 23.22 26.81 -25.32
C ILE A 1008 22.14 27.83 -24.92
N LEU A 1009 21.77 27.88 -23.63
CA LEU A 1009 20.77 28.83 -23.12
C LEU A 1009 21.31 30.27 -23.12
N GLU A 1010 22.59 30.45 -22.80
CA GLU A 1010 23.29 31.75 -22.75
C GLU A 1010 23.68 32.28 -24.14
N LEU A 1011 23.71 31.44 -25.19
CA LEU A 1011 24.12 31.85 -26.52
C LEU A 1011 23.09 32.77 -27.18
N ASP A 1012 23.50 33.96 -27.61
CA ASP A 1012 22.65 34.88 -28.36
C ASP A 1012 22.40 34.43 -29.81
N TRP A 1013 21.24 34.80 -30.33
CA TRP A 1013 20.95 34.57 -31.75
C TRP A 1013 21.77 35.51 -32.64
N PRO A 1014 22.20 35.05 -33.82
CA PRO A 1014 22.59 35.96 -34.88
C PRO A 1014 21.40 36.88 -35.23
N ALA A 1015 21.61 38.21 -35.18
CA ALA A 1015 20.54 39.20 -35.29
C ALA A 1015 19.65 39.05 -36.53
N SER A 1016 20.22 38.58 -37.66
CA SER A 1016 19.45 38.31 -38.89
C SER A 1016 18.51 37.10 -38.76
N ILE A 1017 18.88 36.05 -38.02
CA ILE A 1017 18.07 34.85 -37.83
C ILE A 1017 16.95 35.10 -36.81
N GLN A 1018 17.27 35.83 -35.74
CA GLN A 1018 16.29 36.14 -34.70
C GLN A 1018 15.10 36.91 -35.26
N LYS A 1019 15.36 37.88 -36.15
CA LYS A 1019 14.31 38.68 -36.79
C LYS A 1019 13.31 37.79 -37.54
N ASP A 1020 13.79 36.89 -38.38
CA ASP A 1020 12.94 36.00 -39.20
C ASP A 1020 12.10 35.05 -38.31
N ILE A 1021 12.69 34.53 -37.24
CA ILE A 1021 12.01 33.64 -36.26
C ILE A 1021 10.89 34.38 -35.52
N ILE A 1022 11.18 35.59 -35.04
CA ILE A 1022 10.21 36.42 -34.33
C ILE A 1022 9.09 36.89 -35.27
N GLU A 1023 9.40 37.20 -36.54
CA GLU A 1023 8.38 37.58 -37.52
C GLU A 1023 7.41 36.43 -37.83
N ALA A 1024 7.90 35.20 -37.96
CA ALA A 1024 7.05 34.02 -38.12
C ALA A 1024 6.16 33.77 -36.90
N TYR A 1025 6.70 33.95 -35.69
CA TYR A 1025 5.93 33.87 -34.44
C TYR A 1025 4.84 34.94 -34.37
N ARG A 1026 5.18 36.22 -34.63
CA ARG A 1026 4.22 37.33 -34.67
C ARG A 1026 3.08 37.07 -35.66
N LYS A 1027 3.41 36.51 -36.83
CA LYS A 1027 2.41 36.14 -37.85
C LYS A 1027 1.47 35.05 -37.33
N LEU A 1028 2.00 33.96 -36.78
CA LEU A 1028 1.20 32.87 -36.21
C LEU A 1028 0.26 33.36 -35.10
N ILE A 1029 0.74 34.21 -34.19
CA ILE A 1029 -0.06 34.79 -33.10
C ILE A 1029 -1.15 35.71 -33.65
N LYS A 1030 -0.81 36.58 -34.60
CA LYS A 1030 -1.76 37.51 -35.22
C LYS A 1030 -2.92 36.78 -35.90
N ASP A 1031 -2.62 35.68 -36.59
CA ASP A 1031 -3.62 34.96 -37.40
C ASP A 1031 -4.42 33.94 -36.56
N HIS A 1032 -3.89 33.45 -35.43
CA HIS A 1032 -4.45 32.28 -34.75
C HIS A 1032 -4.56 32.31 -33.21
N GLY A 1033 -4.14 33.37 -32.50
CA GLY A 1033 -4.37 33.54 -31.06
C GLY A 1033 -3.11 33.86 -30.24
N ILE A 1034 -3.25 34.02 -28.91
CA ILE A 1034 -2.25 34.67 -28.04
C ILE A 1034 -1.09 33.77 -27.55
N SER A 1035 -1.16 32.44 -27.69
CA SER A 1035 -0.14 31.52 -27.17
C SER A 1035 0.18 30.32 -28.08
N VAL A 1036 1.39 29.78 -27.95
CA VAL A 1036 1.90 28.63 -28.72
C VAL A 1036 2.46 27.53 -27.82
N SER A 1037 2.54 26.32 -28.37
CA SER A 1037 3.36 25.22 -27.87
C SER A 1037 4.67 25.16 -28.68
N VAL A 1038 5.78 24.89 -27.99
CA VAL A 1038 7.13 24.78 -28.55
C VAL A 1038 7.66 23.39 -28.20
N ARG A 1039 7.75 22.51 -29.21
CA ARG A 1039 8.02 21.08 -29.03
C ARG A 1039 9.29 20.68 -29.78
N SER A 1040 10.16 19.93 -29.13
CA SER A 1040 11.37 19.36 -29.74
C SER A 1040 11.01 18.29 -30.78
N SER A 1041 11.71 18.30 -31.93
CA SER A 1041 11.59 17.28 -32.97
C SER A 1041 12.97 16.94 -33.56
N ALA A 1042 13.64 15.94 -33.00
CA ALA A 1042 14.97 15.55 -33.49
C ALA A 1042 14.88 14.63 -34.72
N THR A 1043 15.89 14.69 -35.59
CA THR A 1043 15.99 13.83 -36.78
C THR A 1043 16.23 12.36 -36.44
N ALA A 1044 16.81 12.11 -35.25
CA ALA A 1044 17.11 10.78 -34.76
C ALA A 1044 15.95 10.13 -33.97
N GLU A 1045 14.83 10.84 -33.72
CA GLU A 1045 13.69 10.31 -32.95
C GLU A 1045 12.97 9.13 -33.63
N ASP A 1046 13.13 9.00 -34.96
CA ASP A 1046 12.38 8.05 -35.81
C ASP A 1046 13.28 7.08 -36.59
N LEU A 1047 14.56 6.97 -36.24
CA LEU A 1047 15.40 5.90 -36.80
C LEU A 1047 14.79 4.53 -36.43
N PRO A 1048 14.80 3.51 -37.31
CA PRO A 1048 14.11 2.24 -37.10
C PRO A 1048 14.46 1.47 -35.81
N GLN A 1049 15.54 1.88 -35.13
CA GLN A 1049 16.06 1.27 -33.90
C GLN A 1049 16.15 2.26 -32.73
N ALA A 1050 15.71 3.51 -32.88
CA ALA A 1050 15.80 4.53 -31.86
C ALA A 1050 14.46 5.27 -31.67
N SER A 1051 13.77 5.00 -30.57
CA SER A 1051 12.65 5.82 -30.09
C SER A 1051 13.17 6.72 -28.96
N PHE A 1052 13.15 8.04 -29.19
CA PHE A 1052 13.53 9.08 -28.21
C PHE A 1052 12.34 9.57 -27.36
N ALA A 1053 11.29 8.74 -27.20
CA ALA A 1053 10.07 9.12 -26.51
C ALA A 1053 10.32 9.65 -25.08
N GLY A 1054 9.81 10.85 -24.79
CA GLY A 1054 9.83 11.46 -23.46
C GLY A 1054 11.21 11.87 -22.94
N GLN A 1055 12.20 12.08 -23.82
CA GLN A 1055 13.56 12.49 -23.42
C GLN A 1055 13.89 13.97 -23.67
N GLN A 1056 13.05 14.70 -24.40
CA GLN A 1056 13.32 16.06 -24.88
C GLN A 1056 12.18 16.99 -24.47
N ASP A 1057 12.51 18.26 -24.23
CA ASP A 1057 11.61 19.20 -23.56
C ASP A 1057 10.49 19.66 -24.51
N THR A 1058 9.31 19.87 -23.93
CA THR A 1058 8.14 20.51 -24.55
C THR A 1058 7.68 21.65 -23.63
N PHE A 1059 7.37 22.80 -24.22
CA PHE A 1059 6.93 23.98 -23.50
C PHE A 1059 5.55 24.40 -24.00
N LEU A 1060 4.58 24.55 -23.09
CA LEU A 1060 3.18 24.87 -23.40
C LEU A 1060 2.83 26.31 -22.95
N TYR A 1061 1.78 26.88 -23.53
CA TYR A 1061 1.26 28.23 -23.21
C TYR A 1061 2.33 29.33 -23.27
N ILE A 1062 3.17 29.32 -24.32
CA ILE A 1062 4.22 30.31 -24.49
C ILE A 1062 3.65 31.59 -25.10
N GLU A 1063 3.83 32.68 -24.36
CA GLU A 1063 3.38 34.03 -24.70
C GLU A 1063 4.55 35.02 -24.64
N GLY A 1064 4.58 35.96 -25.59
CA GLY A 1064 5.65 36.95 -25.70
C GLY A 1064 6.93 36.43 -26.37
N GLU A 1065 7.68 37.34 -26.99
CA GLU A 1065 8.87 37.03 -27.79
C GLU A 1065 10.03 36.50 -26.95
N GLU A 1066 10.18 36.99 -25.72
CA GLU A 1066 11.25 36.57 -24.81
C GLU A 1066 11.06 35.13 -24.34
N SER A 1067 9.86 34.79 -23.85
CA SER A 1067 9.50 33.42 -23.46
C SER A 1067 9.59 32.45 -24.64
N PHE A 1068 9.16 32.88 -25.83
CA PHE A 1068 9.28 32.11 -27.06
C PHE A 1068 10.74 31.79 -27.42
N ASN A 1069 11.61 32.78 -27.32
CA ASN A 1069 13.03 32.61 -27.54
C ASN A 1069 13.65 31.62 -26.54
N GLN A 1070 13.34 31.77 -25.24
CA GLN A 1070 13.81 30.86 -24.20
C GLN A 1070 13.33 29.42 -24.42
N ALA A 1071 12.06 29.23 -24.80
CA ALA A 1071 11.49 27.91 -25.07
C ALA A 1071 12.21 27.19 -26.24
N ILE A 1072 12.54 27.91 -27.33
CA ILE A 1072 13.32 27.34 -28.45
C ILE A 1072 14.70 26.90 -27.98
N LYS A 1073 15.43 27.77 -27.25
CA LYS A 1073 16.75 27.44 -26.71
C LYS A 1073 16.67 26.26 -25.74
N GLY A 1074 15.60 26.18 -24.95
CA GLY A 1074 15.29 25.04 -24.09
C GLY A 1074 15.18 23.72 -24.87
N CYS A 1075 14.41 23.70 -25.97
CA CYS A 1075 14.33 22.52 -26.83
C CYS A 1075 15.70 22.13 -27.41
N PHE A 1076 16.51 23.10 -27.85
CA PHE A 1076 17.87 22.83 -28.34
C PHE A 1076 18.81 22.32 -27.24
N ALA A 1077 18.74 22.87 -26.03
CA ALA A 1077 19.51 22.43 -24.89
C ALA A 1077 19.11 21.01 -24.46
N SER A 1078 17.83 20.65 -24.55
CA SER A 1078 17.32 19.33 -24.20
C SER A 1078 17.98 18.19 -25.00
N LEU A 1079 18.44 18.50 -26.22
CA LEU A 1079 19.24 17.59 -27.04
C LEU A 1079 20.48 17.11 -26.29
N TYR A 1080 21.07 17.94 -25.43
CA TYR A 1080 22.30 17.64 -24.67
C TYR A 1080 22.03 17.29 -23.21
N SER A 1081 20.81 16.88 -22.83
CA SER A 1081 20.57 16.34 -21.48
C SER A 1081 21.42 15.09 -21.20
N ALA A 1082 21.68 14.77 -19.93
CA ALA A 1082 22.44 13.57 -19.56
C ALA A 1082 21.79 12.30 -20.11
N ARG A 1083 20.46 12.23 -20.08
CA ARG A 1083 19.66 11.13 -20.63
C ARG A 1083 19.84 10.99 -22.14
N ALA A 1084 19.68 12.07 -22.90
CA ALA A 1084 19.85 12.05 -24.36
C ALA A 1084 21.31 11.76 -24.77
N THR A 1085 22.28 12.28 -24.01
CA THR A 1085 23.72 12.10 -24.25
C THR A 1085 24.19 10.66 -23.96
N LEU A 1086 23.77 10.06 -22.83
CA LEU A 1086 24.03 8.65 -22.52
C LEU A 1086 23.38 7.71 -23.52
N TYR A 1087 22.15 8.04 -23.94
CA TYR A 1087 21.44 7.25 -24.93
C TYR A 1087 22.21 7.19 -26.26
N ARG A 1088 22.65 8.35 -26.76
CA ARG A 1088 23.45 8.44 -27.99
C ARG A 1088 24.76 7.68 -27.89
N HIS A 1089 25.48 7.84 -26.77
CA HIS A 1089 26.73 7.12 -26.54
C HIS A 1089 26.51 5.61 -26.57
N LYS A 1090 25.53 5.11 -25.81
CA LYS A 1090 25.22 3.67 -25.77
C LYS A 1090 24.74 3.12 -27.14
N ASN A 1091 24.18 3.95 -28.02
CA ASN A 1091 23.70 3.53 -29.36
C ASN A 1091 24.70 3.85 -30.49
N ASN A 1092 25.91 4.34 -30.17
CA ASN A 1092 26.91 4.76 -31.15
C ASN A 1092 26.39 5.79 -32.18
N ILE A 1093 25.50 6.70 -31.75
CA ILE A 1093 24.98 7.77 -32.60
C ILE A 1093 26.03 8.89 -32.68
N SER A 1094 26.50 9.18 -33.88
CA SER A 1094 27.52 10.20 -34.17
C SER A 1094 27.00 11.62 -33.90
N GLU A 1095 27.84 12.45 -33.27
CA GLU A 1095 27.53 13.87 -33.01
C GLU A 1095 27.39 14.69 -34.30
N LYS A 1096 28.06 14.27 -35.38
CA LYS A 1096 28.03 14.98 -36.67
C LYS A 1096 26.67 14.89 -37.37
N ASP A 1097 25.88 13.89 -37.00
CA ASP A 1097 24.56 13.60 -37.58
C ASP A 1097 23.41 14.13 -36.71
N LEU A 1098 23.75 14.84 -35.62
CA LEU A 1098 22.80 15.31 -34.63
C LEU A 1098 22.21 16.66 -35.02
N ALA A 1099 20.90 16.69 -35.28
CA ALA A 1099 20.17 17.93 -35.49
C ALA A 1099 18.79 17.88 -34.83
N MET A 1100 18.37 19.04 -34.33
CA MET A 1100 17.07 19.26 -33.72
C MET A 1100 16.29 20.27 -34.54
N ALA A 1101 15.07 19.92 -34.93
CA ALA A 1101 14.06 20.89 -35.31
C ALA A 1101 13.17 21.23 -34.10
N VAL A 1102 12.47 22.35 -34.17
CA VAL A 1102 11.51 22.76 -33.15
C VAL A 1102 10.17 23.03 -33.82
N VAL A 1103 9.15 22.31 -33.39
CA VAL A 1103 7.76 22.49 -33.81
C VAL A 1103 7.17 23.62 -32.98
N VAL A 1104 6.65 24.64 -33.65
CA VAL A 1104 5.92 25.75 -33.04
C VAL A 1104 4.49 25.68 -33.53
N GLN A 1105 3.57 25.38 -32.63
CA GLN A 1105 2.19 25.09 -32.97
C GLN A 1105 1.25 25.93 -32.09
N ARG A 1106 0.19 26.46 -32.67
CA ARG A 1106 -0.88 27.18 -31.95
C ARG A 1106 -1.32 26.34 -30.74
N MET A 1107 -1.40 26.97 -29.56
CA MET A 1107 -1.93 26.30 -28.38
C MET A 1107 -3.45 26.14 -28.51
N ILE A 1108 -3.94 24.94 -28.21
CA ILE A 1108 -5.38 24.67 -28.03
C ILE A 1108 -5.70 24.83 -26.55
N ASP A 1109 -6.88 25.37 -26.22
CA ASP A 1109 -7.43 25.38 -24.86
C ASP A 1109 -8.40 24.20 -24.69
N PRO A 1110 -7.91 23.01 -24.30
CA PRO A 1110 -8.74 21.81 -24.27
C PRO A 1110 -9.65 21.76 -23.04
N VAL A 1111 -10.86 21.22 -23.24
CA VAL A 1111 -11.69 20.72 -22.13
C VAL A 1111 -11.10 19.41 -21.61
N CYS A 1112 -10.68 18.54 -22.54
CA CYS A 1112 -9.95 17.32 -22.25
C CYS A 1112 -8.96 17.00 -23.37
N ALA A 1113 -7.94 16.24 -23.03
CA ALA A 1113 -6.89 15.81 -23.95
C ALA A 1113 -6.38 14.44 -23.53
N GLY A 1114 -5.66 13.78 -24.43
CA GLY A 1114 -5.31 12.40 -24.19
C GLY A 1114 -4.46 11.76 -25.27
N VAL A 1115 -4.31 10.45 -25.14
CA VAL A 1115 -3.55 9.61 -26.07
C VAL A 1115 -4.47 8.51 -26.58
N GLY A 1116 -4.35 8.19 -27.87
CA GLY A 1116 -5.11 7.14 -28.53
C GLY A 1116 -4.19 6.21 -29.29
N PHE A 1117 -4.31 4.90 -29.06
CA PHE A 1117 -3.56 3.86 -29.74
C PHE A 1117 -4.48 3.13 -30.71
N SER A 1118 -4.13 3.07 -31.99
CA SER A 1118 -4.90 2.36 -33.02
C SER A 1118 -4.92 0.83 -32.84
N VAL A 1119 -4.07 0.33 -31.94
CA VAL A 1119 -3.96 -1.05 -31.45
C VAL A 1119 -3.72 -1.00 -29.94
N ASN A 1120 -4.44 -1.77 -29.14
CA ASN A 1120 -4.25 -1.80 -27.69
C ASN A 1120 -2.83 -2.26 -27.32
N PRO A 1121 -1.99 -1.41 -26.70
CA PRO A 1121 -0.59 -1.71 -26.45
C PRO A 1121 -0.38 -2.73 -25.31
N VAL A 1122 -1.38 -2.94 -24.46
CA VAL A 1122 -1.33 -3.88 -23.32
C VAL A 1122 -1.73 -5.28 -23.78
N SER A 1123 -2.88 -5.41 -24.44
CA SER A 1123 -3.37 -6.71 -24.96
C SER A 1123 -2.69 -7.12 -26.27
N LYS A 1124 -2.11 -6.16 -27.00
CA LYS A 1124 -1.57 -6.29 -28.37
C LYS A 1124 -2.64 -6.69 -29.41
N ASN A 1125 -3.92 -6.51 -29.09
CA ASN A 1125 -5.02 -6.86 -29.98
C ASN A 1125 -5.26 -5.77 -31.03
N SER A 1126 -5.04 -6.09 -32.31
CA SER A 1126 -5.24 -5.16 -33.43
C SER A 1126 -6.69 -4.79 -33.72
N HIS A 1127 -7.64 -5.50 -33.10
CA HIS A 1127 -9.07 -5.19 -33.16
C HIS A 1127 -9.52 -4.24 -32.05
N GLU A 1128 -8.62 -3.83 -31.15
CA GLU A 1128 -8.93 -2.91 -30.06
C GLU A 1128 -8.23 -1.56 -30.25
N VAL A 1129 -8.98 -0.46 -30.12
CA VAL A 1129 -8.45 0.90 -30.01
C VAL A 1129 -8.50 1.32 -28.55
N LEU A 1130 -7.37 1.74 -28.00
CA LEU A 1130 -7.28 2.20 -26.61
C LEU A 1130 -7.17 3.72 -26.59
N ILE A 1131 -8.04 4.41 -25.84
CA ILE A 1131 -8.04 5.85 -25.65
C ILE A 1131 -7.92 6.13 -24.16
N GLU A 1132 -6.94 6.94 -23.80
CA GLU A 1132 -6.81 7.53 -22.46
C GLU A 1132 -7.16 9.00 -22.55
N ALA A 1133 -8.05 9.48 -21.68
CA ALA A 1133 -8.48 10.87 -21.64
C ALA A 1133 -8.44 11.42 -20.22
N ALA A 1134 -7.96 12.65 -20.06
CA ALA A 1134 -8.08 13.41 -18.83
C ALA A 1134 -8.55 14.83 -19.09
N LEU A 1135 -9.14 15.46 -18.08
CA LEU A 1135 -9.53 16.87 -18.13
C LEU A 1135 -8.29 17.78 -18.19
N GLY A 1136 -8.41 18.86 -18.96
CA GLY A 1136 -7.32 19.82 -19.17
C GLY A 1136 -6.29 19.37 -20.21
N VAL A 1137 -5.02 19.74 -20.02
CA VAL A 1137 -3.96 19.54 -21.02
C VAL A 1137 -3.39 18.13 -21.07
N GLY A 1138 -3.04 17.67 -22.27
CA GLY A 1138 -2.58 16.30 -22.52
C GLY A 1138 -1.26 15.93 -21.83
N GLU A 1139 -0.45 16.91 -21.43
CA GLU A 1139 0.79 16.68 -20.66
C GLU A 1139 0.53 15.95 -19.35
N HIS A 1140 -0.65 16.11 -18.73
CA HIS A 1140 -0.99 15.43 -17.47
C HIS A 1140 -1.11 13.91 -17.64
N VAL A 1141 -1.59 13.45 -18.80
CA VAL A 1141 -1.69 12.03 -19.17
C VAL A 1141 -0.31 11.51 -19.56
N VAL A 1142 0.43 12.25 -20.39
CA VAL A 1142 1.75 11.85 -20.89
C VAL A 1142 2.82 11.82 -19.78
N SER A 1143 2.70 12.68 -18.75
CA SER A 1143 3.61 12.75 -17.60
C SER A 1143 3.23 11.81 -16.44
N GLY A 1144 2.05 11.19 -16.49
CA GLY A 1144 1.54 10.32 -15.42
C GLY A 1144 1.23 11.04 -14.11
N SER A 1145 1.00 12.37 -14.15
CA SER A 1145 0.71 13.18 -12.96
C SER A 1145 -0.75 13.08 -12.49
N HIS A 1146 -1.63 12.50 -13.30
CA HIS A 1146 -3.04 12.27 -13.05
C HIS A 1146 -3.47 10.89 -13.59
N THR A 1147 -4.50 10.28 -13.02
CA THR A 1147 -5.08 9.02 -13.52
C THR A 1147 -6.13 9.31 -14.61
N PRO A 1148 -5.91 8.99 -15.89
CA PRO A 1148 -6.89 9.22 -16.95
C PRO A 1148 -8.05 8.22 -16.91
N ASP A 1149 -9.16 8.55 -17.54
CA ASP A 1149 -10.16 7.56 -17.93
C ASP A 1149 -9.60 6.71 -19.08
N THR A 1150 -9.86 5.40 -19.04
CA THR A 1150 -9.43 4.47 -20.09
C THR A 1150 -10.63 3.91 -20.84
N TYR A 1151 -10.62 4.03 -22.16
CA TYR A 1151 -11.63 3.50 -23.07
C TYR A 1151 -10.98 2.48 -24.00
N VAL A 1152 -11.52 1.26 -24.06
CA VAL A 1152 -11.05 0.21 -24.98
C VAL A 1152 -12.20 -0.14 -25.92
N TYR A 1153 -12.09 0.26 -27.18
CA TYR A 1153 -13.11 0.06 -28.21
C TYR A 1153 -12.77 -1.15 -29.10
N ASN A 1154 -13.67 -2.13 -29.16
CA ASN A 1154 -13.52 -3.33 -29.97
C ASN A 1154 -14.20 -3.14 -31.35
N LEU A 1155 -13.38 -3.14 -32.41
CA LEU A 1155 -13.81 -2.91 -33.79
C LEU A 1155 -14.72 -4.01 -34.35
N ASN A 1156 -14.72 -5.21 -33.76
CA ASN A 1156 -15.52 -6.34 -34.25
C ASN A 1156 -16.92 -6.38 -33.63
N GLU A 1157 -17.03 -5.90 -32.39
CA GLU A 1157 -18.25 -5.98 -31.57
C GLU A 1157 -19.03 -4.65 -31.57
N ASP A 1158 -18.40 -3.56 -32.02
CA ASP A 1158 -18.96 -2.19 -31.94
C ASP A 1158 -19.31 -1.78 -30.49
N GLU A 1159 -18.50 -2.28 -29.53
CA GLU A 1159 -18.64 -2.01 -28.10
C GLU A 1159 -17.32 -1.48 -27.51
N PHE A 1160 -17.41 -0.66 -26.48
CA PHE A 1160 -16.24 -0.18 -25.73
C PHE A 1160 -16.39 -0.39 -24.22
N LYS A 1161 -15.33 -0.90 -23.62
CA LYS A 1161 -15.15 -0.99 -22.18
C LYS A 1161 -14.63 0.34 -21.66
N LYS A 1162 -15.16 0.79 -20.53
CA LYS A 1162 -14.81 2.06 -19.90
C LYS A 1162 -14.32 1.78 -18.49
N ASP A 1163 -13.14 2.28 -18.16
CA ASP A 1163 -12.63 2.36 -16.80
C ASP A 1163 -12.50 3.84 -16.45
N ILE A 1164 -13.42 4.32 -15.60
CA ILE A 1164 -13.57 5.76 -15.31
C ILE A 1164 -12.91 6.03 -13.96
N SER A 1165 -11.85 6.83 -13.97
CA SER A 1165 -11.05 7.12 -12.78
C SER A 1165 -11.72 8.16 -11.86
N GLY A 1166 -12.66 8.95 -12.39
CA GLY A 1166 -13.43 9.99 -11.70
C GLY A 1166 -14.94 9.75 -11.61
N SER A 1167 -15.68 10.72 -11.04
CA SER A 1167 -17.14 10.63 -10.89
C SER A 1167 -17.94 10.92 -12.17
N ARG A 1168 -17.29 11.40 -13.23
CA ARG A 1168 -17.90 11.69 -14.54
C ARG A 1168 -16.94 11.32 -15.67
N GLN A 1169 -17.47 10.66 -16.70
CA GLN A 1169 -16.77 10.28 -17.93
C GLN A 1169 -16.23 11.52 -18.67
N THR A 1170 -14.94 11.48 -19.04
CA THR A 1170 -14.21 12.59 -19.68
C THR A 1170 -14.63 12.82 -21.14
N LEU A 1171 -14.90 11.77 -21.91
CA LEU A 1171 -15.41 11.86 -23.29
C LEU A 1171 -16.83 11.27 -23.35
N THR A 1172 -17.73 11.85 -24.13
CA THR A 1172 -19.01 11.18 -24.40
C THR A 1172 -18.83 9.99 -25.34
N ASP A 1173 -19.80 9.09 -25.34
CA ASP A 1173 -19.80 7.89 -26.19
C ASP A 1173 -19.68 8.23 -27.68
N SER A 1174 -20.41 9.27 -28.13
CA SER A 1174 -20.31 9.77 -29.49
C SER A 1174 -18.91 10.33 -29.81
N GLN A 1175 -18.28 11.03 -28.85
CA GLN A 1175 -16.94 11.59 -29.00
C GLN A 1175 -15.86 10.50 -29.03
N ILE A 1176 -16.05 9.42 -28.26
CA ILE A 1176 -15.16 8.24 -28.31
C ILE A 1176 -15.21 7.63 -29.71
N ILE A 1177 -16.39 7.40 -30.27
CA ILE A 1177 -16.56 6.80 -31.61
C ILE A 1177 -15.97 7.72 -32.70
N GLU A 1178 -16.20 9.03 -32.60
CA GLU A 1178 -15.60 10.02 -33.51
C GLU A 1178 -14.06 9.95 -33.48
N LEU A 1179 -13.48 9.90 -32.27
CA LEU A 1179 -12.04 9.84 -32.07
C LEU A 1179 -11.44 8.49 -32.52
N VAL A 1180 -12.10 7.37 -32.25
CA VAL A 1180 -11.73 6.04 -32.77
C VAL A 1180 -11.67 6.07 -34.30
N SER A 1181 -12.68 6.66 -34.94
CA SER A 1181 -12.74 6.79 -36.39
C SER A 1181 -11.58 7.62 -36.93
N MET A 1182 -11.22 8.72 -36.26
CA MET A 1182 -10.05 9.53 -36.61
C MET A 1182 -8.74 8.76 -36.43
N ILE A 1183 -8.53 8.08 -35.31
CA ILE A 1183 -7.31 7.30 -35.04
C ILE A 1183 -7.12 6.19 -36.09
N LYS A 1184 -8.19 5.48 -36.46
CA LYS A 1184 -8.14 4.45 -37.52
C LYS A 1184 -7.94 5.05 -38.91
N ALA A 1185 -8.46 6.25 -39.18
CA ALA A 1185 -8.16 6.95 -40.42
C ALA A 1185 -6.67 7.34 -40.53
N ILE A 1186 -6.06 7.79 -39.42
CA ILE A 1186 -4.62 8.09 -39.35
C ILE A 1186 -3.78 6.82 -39.53
N GLU A 1187 -4.14 5.71 -38.89
CA GLU A 1187 -3.51 4.41 -39.12
C GLU A 1187 -3.63 3.95 -40.58
N LYS A 1188 -4.80 4.11 -41.19
CA LYS A 1188 -5.02 3.76 -42.60
C LYS A 1188 -4.16 4.61 -43.55
N HIS A 1189 -3.96 5.89 -43.23
CA HIS A 1189 -3.09 6.79 -43.98
C HIS A 1189 -1.63 6.35 -43.92
N TYR A 1190 -1.12 6.09 -42.71
CA TYR A 1190 0.27 5.68 -42.50
C TYR A 1190 0.55 4.20 -42.79
N LYS A 1191 -0.49 3.35 -42.81
CA LYS A 1191 -0.44 1.89 -43.05
C LYS A 1191 0.31 1.07 -41.99
N TYR A 1192 0.45 1.62 -40.79
CA TYR A 1192 0.98 0.91 -39.61
C TYR A 1192 0.36 1.49 -38.34
N PRO A 1193 0.32 0.74 -37.23
CA PRO A 1193 -0.32 1.19 -36.00
C PRO A 1193 0.24 2.50 -35.45
N GLN A 1194 -0.65 3.37 -34.96
CA GLN A 1194 -0.35 4.73 -34.52
C GLN A 1194 -0.67 4.95 -33.06
N ASP A 1195 0.21 5.70 -32.41
CA ASP A 1195 0.03 6.40 -31.14
C ASP A 1195 -0.23 7.88 -31.48
N VAL A 1196 -1.41 8.37 -31.10
CA VAL A 1196 -1.97 9.66 -31.49
C VAL A 1196 -2.25 10.49 -30.25
N GLU A 1197 -1.64 11.67 -30.15
CA GLU A 1197 -1.98 12.66 -29.12
C GLU A 1197 -3.07 13.59 -29.67
N TRP A 1198 -4.10 13.85 -28.86
CA TRP A 1198 -5.27 14.62 -29.28
C TRP A 1198 -5.77 15.56 -28.17
N ALA A 1199 -6.52 16.57 -28.58
CA ALA A 1199 -7.21 17.52 -27.69
C ALA A 1199 -8.63 17.79 -28.19
N LEU A 1200 -9.57 17.95 -27.26
CA LEU A 1200 -10.94 18.38 -27.53
C LEU A 1200 -11.11 19.82 -27.04
N ASP A 1201 -11.39 20.75 -27.96
CA ASP A 1201 -11.60 22.15 -27.60
C ASP A 1201 -13.01 22.40 -27.01
N ARG A 1202 -13.22 23.61 -26.48
CA ARG A 1202 -14.51 24.01 -25.89
C ARG A 1202 -15.68 24.05 -26.87
N ALA A 1203 -15.41 24.10 -28.18
CA ALA A 1203 -16.45 24.03 -29.22
C ALA A 1203 -16.81 22.58 -29.57
N GLY A 1204 -16.19 21.60 -28.93
CA GLY A 1204 -16.41 20.18 -29.17
C GLY A 1204 -15.66 19.64 -30.39
N LYS A 1205 -14.63 20.36 -30.88
CA LYS A 1205 -13.83 19.94 -32.03
C LYS A 1205 -12.56 19.21 -31.58
N PHE A 1206 -12.28 18.05 -32.17
CA PHE A 1206 -11.02 17.34 -31.98
C PHE A 1206 -9.87 17.96 -32.80
N TRP A 1207 -8.70 18.01 -32.17
CA TRP A 1207 -7.44 18.44 -32.76
C TRP A 1207 -6.38 17.36 -32.56
N ILE A 1208 -5.65 17.02 -33.62
CA ILE A 1208 -4.53 16.09 -33.57
C ILE A 1208 -3.26 16.88 -33.26
N LEU A 1209 -2.64 16.59 -32.13
CA LEU A 1209 -1.46 17.29 -31.62
C LEU A 1209 -0.16 16.59 -32.01
N GLN A 1210 -0.21 15.26 -32.24
CA GLN A 1210 0.92 14.45 -32.68
C GLN A 1210 0.43 13.09 -33.18
N SER A 1211 1.16 12.47 -34.10
CA SER A 1211 0.99 11.05 -34.42
C SER A 1211 2.35 10.40 -34.66
N ARG A 1212 2.55 9.21 -34.12
CA ARG A 1212 3.77 8.42 -34.29
C ARG A 1212 3.46 6.93 -34.36
N PRO A 1213 4.33 6.12 -34.99
CA PRO A 1213 4.18 4.68 -34.99
C PRO A 1213 4.26 4.05 -33.59
N ILE A 1214 3.42 3.05 -33.31
CA ILE A 1214 3.59 2.17 -32.15
C ILE A 1214 4.79 1.24 -32.42
N THR A 1215 5.79 1.25 -31.54
CA THR A 1215 7.06 0.51 -31.71
C THR A 1215 7.18 -0.72 -30.81
N THR A 1216 6.19 -0.97 -29.96
CA THR A 1216 6.17 -1.99 -28.90
C THR A 1216 5.21 -3.15 -29.13
N LEU A 1217 4.47 -3.14 -30.25
CA LEU A 1217 3.56 -4.22 -30.65
C LEU A 1217 4.30 -5.54 -30.87
#